data_AF-A0A1Z2TJM8-F1
#
_entry.id   AF-A0A1Z2TJM8-F1
#
_cell.length_a   1.000
_cell.length_b   1.000
_cell.length_c   1.000
_cell.angle_alpha   90.00
_cell.angle_beta   90.00
_cell.angle_gamma   90.00
#
_symmetry.space_group_name_H-M   'P 1'
#
loop_
_entity.id
_entity.type
_entity.pdbx_description
1 polymer ?
#
loop_
_entity_poly.entity_id
_entity_poly.type
_entity_poly.pdbx_seq_one_letter_code
_entity_poly.pdbx_strand_id
1 'polypeptide(L)'
;MSVTRTVFLFPGQGSQYLQMGVELFRNDAVFREWMLRFDKAAAPRLGGSLVDVLYGDGRSGAPFARTLYSHPAIFAVEYSLAQALMARGIQPDALMGVSLGELSAATVAGVFEPEEALDAVINQALIVERHCPPGAMLAVLGDPAILERESLLGPDVELAGYNDAFHFVLAGEKDALQALAARFEERRLATVEVPVSYAFHSSRMDPVAPRCLENLRARTYRRARLPLVSGMDGEERWEISAEYLWSAVREPMTFCAAVRRLVARGEHAFIDVGPSSSLANLMRGGVARDGRIPVFSLMTPAGGELEKVKKLEGALGPKRAATPSHREKKNMMTYVFPGQGTQRKGMGARLFDAFPQLTDRASEILGYSLRELCLKDPEGRLSQTQYTQPALFVVNALSYLEKKDEAGEPDFLAGHSLGEYNALCAAESFDFETGLRLVKRRGELMAEAKGGGMAAVVGLSREQVEAVLASRPEFGALDLANINSPSQVVIAGPTEAIQNARAAFEGAGARAYVPLKVSAAFHSRYMAPASEAFGRFLAGFEFKPPRIPVVSNVEARPHAPDRVRQLLQVQIARPVNWAGTIQYLLQQPGMEIAEVGPGMVLTNLMRDFPAPSTVPAAAPVTAAPTSALHPGAEIPRPVAEPASARSAVASTPASWSGAEAPRPMAEPASARSAVASTPVSWSGAEALRPVAEPASARSAVASAPASRPLAESLRSVAEPARALVNGHDPHRAAPAWEGVSPASLGSAEFRADYGIKYAYVAGAMYRGIASKEMVVALGRAGMLGFFGAGGLPLRDTEQALHYIQRELSRGEPYGMNLLSSPQNPQLEEDTVDLYLKYGVRNVEAASYMVITPALVRFRLQGLFRDASGGVTSRHRIMAKVSRPEVAEAFLRPASERIVKRLLEQGRITREQAELSTRIALADDLCVEADSGGHTDRGVAYTLTPTIIRLRDKLSAELGYTKRIRVGAAGGIGTPEAAAAAFMLGADFILTGSINQCTVESGTSDAVKELLQGLNVQDFDHAPAGDLFELGARVQVVKKGVFFPARANKLYELYRFHDSIEDIDAKTREHLQNVYFRKSFDEVYEDVKSFYPRAEIEKAEQLPKYKMALIFKWYFGYSSRLALSGSPDGKVDYQVHSGPAMGAFNQWVKGTRFESWKHRRVAEIGEHLVRETARLVGDRLQAFAATRGESLARI
;
A
#
# COMPACT_ATOMS: atom_id res chain seq x y z
N MET A 1 -1.72 -12.03 -25.63
CA MET A 1 -1.31 -12.40 -24.26
C MET A 1 -0.07 -11.60 -23.97
N SER A 2 0.02 -10.98 -22.79
CA SER A 2 1.25 -10.35 -22.31
C SER A 2 2.32 -11.44 -22.12
N VAL A 3 3.58 -11.12 -22.41
CA VAL A 3 4.71 -12.03 -22.18
C VAL A 3 5.29 -11.71 -20.81
N THR A 4 5.05 -12.58 -19.84
CA THR A 4 5.57 -12.44 -18.48
C THR A 4 7.10 -12.36 -18.50
N ARG A 5 7.66 -11.25 -17.99
CA ARG A 5 9.12 -11.08 -17.88
C ARG A 5 9.68 -11.87 -16.71
N THR A 6 10.76 -12.60 -16.92
CA THR A 6 11.43 -13.43 -15.92
C THR A 6 12.54 -12.64 -15.24
N VAL A 7 12.54 -12.60 -13.90
CA VAL A 7 13.55 -11.89 -13.10
C VAL A 7 14.26 -12.89 -12.19
N PHE A 8 15.58 -13.00 -12.30
CA PHE A 8 16.38 -13.78 -11.34
C PHE A 8 16.76 -12.91 -10.15
N LEU A 9 16.53 -13.40 -8.92
CA LEU A 9 16.81 -12.71 -7.66
C LEU A 9 18.05 -13.31 -6.99
N PHE A 10 19.02 -12.47 -6.64
CA PHE A 10 20.29 -12.83 -6.02
C PHE A 10 20.36 -12.23 -4.60
N PRO A 11 20.20 -13.02 -3.52
CA PRO A 11 20.32 -12.54 -2.15
C PRO A 11 21.75 -12.16 -1.73
N GLY A 12 21.85 -11.65 -0.50
CA GLY A 12 23.12 -11.39 0.15
C GLY A 12 23.51 -12.44 1.18
N GLN A 13 24.46 -12.04 2.03
CA GLN A 13 24.78 -12.76 3.26
C GLN A 13 23.58 -12.84 4.21
N GLY A 14 23.48 -13.95 4.94
CA GLY A 14 22.30 -14.36 5.70
C GLY A 14 21.48 -15.44 5.00
N SER A 15 21.79 -15.74 3.72
CA SER A 15 21.14 -16.80 2.96
C SER A 15 21.82 -18.18 3.12
N GLN A 16 23.10 -18.21 3.49
CA GLN A 16 23.95 -19.39 3.39
C GLN A 16 23.76 -20.44 4.51
N TYR A 17 23.98 -21.71 4.15
CA TYR A 17 24.05 -22.84 5.07
C TYR A 17 24.94 -23.96 4.48
N LEU A 18 25.46 -24.85 5.32
CA LEU A 18 26.25 -25.99 4.84
C LEU A 18 25.39 -26.97 4.03
N GLN A 19 25.97 -27.61 3.01
CA GLN A 19 25.27 -28.47 2.03
C GLN A 19 24.34 -27.75 1.02
N MET A 20 24.36 -26.41 0.94
CA MET A 20 23.55 -25.68 -0.04
C MET A 20 23.90 -26.05 -1.51
N GLY A 21 22.90 -26.49 -2.28
CA GLY A 21 23.06 -26.89 -3.68
C GLY A 21 23.73 -28.25 -3.89
N VAL A 22 23.93 -29.06 -2.84
CA VAL A 22 24.60 -30.37 -2.96
C VAL A 22 23.86 -31.34 -3.91
N GLU A 23 22.53 -31.25 -3.98
CA GLU A 23 21.72 -32.03 -4.92
C GLU A 23 22.05 -31.67 -6.38
N LEU A 24 22.18 -30.37 -6.67
CA LEU A 24 22.60 -29.88 -7.99
C LEU A 24 24.05 -30.27 -8.27
N PHE A 25 24.98 -30.08 -7.34
CA PHE A 25 26.38 -30.47 -7.52
C PHE A 25 26.54 -31.96 -7.89
N ARG A 26 25.74 -32.84 -7.31
CA ARG A 26 25.76 -34.27 -7.63
C ARG A 26 25.12 -34.60 -8.99
N ASN A 27 24.02 -33.94 -9.36
CA ASN A 27 23.16 -34.40 -10.47
C ASN A 27 23.12 -33.48 -11.69
N ASP A 28 23.64 -32.25 -11.59
CA ASP A 28 23.65 -31.24 -12.64
C ASP A 28 25.08 -31.01 -13.13
N ALA A 29 25.31 -31.28 -14.42
CA ALA A 29 26.63 -31.14 -15.02
C ALA A 29 27.11 -29.68 -15.08
N VAL A 30 26.23 -28.73 -15.40
CA VAL A 30 26.57 -27.30 -15.57
C VAL A 30 26.83 -26.66 -14.21
N PHE A 31 25.97 -26.94 -13.22
CA PHE A 31 26.17 -26.46 -11.85
C PHE A 31 27.49 -27.00 -11.28
N ARG A 32 27.75 -28.31 -11.43
CA ARG A 32 28.99 -28.93 -10.96
C ARG A 32 30.24 -28.37 -11.63
N GLU A 33 30.20 -28.15 -12.95
CA GLU A 33 31.33 -27.60 -13.70
C GLU A 33 31.72 -26.21 -13.17
N TRP A 34 30.75 -25.31 -13.00
CA TRP A 34 31.00 -23.98 -12.45
C TRP A 34 31.48 -24.01 -11.00
N MET A 35 30.88 -24.85 -10.14
CA MET A 35 31.35 -25.03 -8.76
C MET A 35 32.80 -25.52 -8.69
N LEU A 36 33.19 -26.52 -9.50
CA LEU A 36 34.58 -27.02 -9.54
C LEU A 36 35.56 -26.00 -10.15
N ARG A 37 35.10 -25.19 -11.11
CA ARG A 37 35.89 -24.10 -11.70
C ARG A 37 36.18 -23.00 -10.67
N PHE A 38 35.16 -22.60 -9.90
CA PHE A 38 35.31 -21.66 -8.79
C PHE A 38 36.15 -22.24 -7.64
N ASP A 39 36.00 -23.52 -7.32
CA ASP A 39 36.82 -24.21 -6.32
C ASP A 39 38.32 -24.12 -6.65
N LYS A 40 38.68 -24.48 -7.88
CA LYS A 40 40.05 -24.40 -8.39
C LYS A 40 40.62 -22.98 -8.37
N ALA A 41 39.79 -21.98 -8.66
CA ALA A 41 40.19 -20.57 -8.63
C ALA A 41 40.35 -20.04 -7.19
N ALA A 42 39.50 -20.47 -6.26
CA ALA A 42 39.49 -20.03 -4.88
C ALA A 42 40.57 -20.72 -4.02
N ALA A 43 40.89 -21.99 -4.27
CA ALA A 43 41.74 -22.81 -3.40
C ALA A 43 43.11 -22.18 -3.03
N PRO A 44 43.87 -21.55 -3.95
CA PRO A 44 45.13 -20.89 -3.60
C PRO A 44 44.97 -19.69 -2.66
N ARG A 45 43.77 -19.08 -2.64
CA ARG A 45 43.43 -17.89 -1.84
C ARG A 45 42.79 -18.25 -0.49
N LEU A 46 42.05 -19.36 -0.45
CA LEU A 46 41.37 -19.88 0.74
C LEU A 46 42.24 -20.85 1.56
N GLY A 47 43.29 -21.42 0.97
CA GLY A 47 44.17 -22.41 1.61
C GLY A 47 43.61 -23.84 1.60
N GLY A 48 42.56 -24.10 0.82
CA GLY A 48 41.86 -25.39 0.71
C GLY A 48 40.64 -25.29 -0.22
N SER A 49 40.00 -26.42 -0.50
CA SER A 49 38.81 -26.48 -1.36
C SER A 49 37.60 -25.84 -0.67
N LEU A 50 36.94 -24.92 -1.38
CA LEU A 50 35.65 -24.35 -1.04
C LEU A 50 34.54 -25.41 -1.10
N VAL A 51 34.63 -26.33 -2.06
CA VAL A 51 33.71 -27.47 -2.24
C VAL A 51 33.81 -28.43 -1.06
N ASP A 52 35.01 -28.77 -0.58
CA ASP A 52 35.19 -29.61 0.62
C ASP A 52 34.66 -28.90 1.88
N VAL A 53 34.85 -27.59 2.00
CA VAL A 53 34.29 -26.79 3.11
C VAL A 53 32.76 -26.74 3.06
N LEU A 54 32.15 -26.70 1.87
CA LEU A 54 30.70 -26.59 1.70
C LEU A 54 29.96 -27.94 1.82
N TYR A 55 30.61 -29.03 1.39
CA TYR A 55 30.02 -30.38 1.28
C TYR A 55 30.64 -31.48 2.16
N GLY A 56 31.66 -31.17 2.96
CA GLY A 56 32.22 -32.09 3.96
C GLY A 56 31.26 -32.44 5.12
N ASP A 57 31.77 -33.04 6.20
CA ASP A 57 30.99 -33.66 7.29
C ASP A 57 30.10 -32.72 8.16
N GLY A 58 29.86 -31.49 7.69
CA GLY A 58 28.89 -30.57 8.27
C GLY A 58 27.44 -31.00 8.05
N ARG A 59 26.58 -30.73 9.05
CA ARG A 59 25.14 -31.00 8.98
C ARG A 59 24.46 -30.04 7.99
N SER A 60 23.56 -30.55 7.15
CA SER A 60 22.71 -29.70 6.29
C SER A 60 21.94 -28.68 7.13
N GLY A 61 21.79 -27.46 6.60
CA GLY A 61 21.10 -26.36 7.27
C GLY A 61 21.88 -25.70 8.42
N ALA A 62 23.08 -26.19 8.77
CA ALA A 62 23.89 -25.55 9.80
C ALA A 62 24.38 -24.15 9.35
N PRO A 63 24.32 -23.11 10.21
CA PRO A 63 24.77 -21.77 9.88
C PRO A 63 26.25 -21.71 9.47
N PHE A 64 26.51 -21.12 8.31
CA PHE A 64 27.84 -20.96 7.75
C PHE A 64 28.30 -19.50 7.88
N ALA A 65 28.85 -19.14 9.04
CA ALA A 65 29.01 -17.74 9.44
C ALA A 65 30.30 -17.07 8.96
N ARG A 66 31.42 -17.81 8.83
CA ARG A 66 32.73 -17.22 8.53
C ARG A 66 32.75 -16.59 7.13
N THR A 67 33.00 -15.28 7.09
CA THR A 67 32.85 -14.44 5.90
C THR A 67 33.79 -14.84 4.77
N LEU A 68 35.03 -15.26 5.09
CA LEU A 68 36.00 -15.76 4.10
C LEU A 68 35.51 -16.96 3.28
N TYR A 69 34.61 -17.78 3.82
CA TYR A 69 34.07 -18.94 3.10
C TYR A 69 32.61 -18.74 2.67
N SER A 70 31.80 -18.02 3.45
CA SER A 70 30.39 -17.78 3.10
C SER A 70 30.21 -16.86 1.90
N HIS A 71 30.99 -15.77 1.78
CA HIS A 71 30.88 -14.87 0.63
C HIS A 71 31.23 -15.60 -0.70
N PRO A 72 32.38 -16.30 -0.83
CA PRO A 72 32.68 -17.08 -2.04
C PRO A 72 31.67 -18.18 -2.34
N ALA A 73 31.14 -18.87 -1.31
CA ALA A 73 30.18 -19.95 -1.50
C ALA A 73 28.82 -19.44 -1.99
N ILE A 74 28.30 -18.33 -1.46
CA ILE A 74 27.05 -17.70 -1.95
C ILE A 74 27.20 -17.36 -3.42
N PHE A 75 28.25 -16.60 -3.77
CA PHE A 75 28.54 -16.20 -5.14
C PHE A 75 28.67 -17.41 -6.10
N ALA A 76 29.44 -18.42 -5.70
CA ALA A 76 29.66 -19.61 -6.52
C ALA A 76 28.36 -20.39 -6.76
N VAL A 77 27.52 -20.55 -5.74
CA VAL A 77 26.23 -21.26 -5.83
C VAL A 77 25.21 -20.49 -6.66
N GLU A 78 25.07 -19.18 -6.42
CA GLU A 78 24.15 -18.31 -7.15
C GLU A 78 24.49 -18.25 -8.65
N TYR A 79 25.77 -18.05 -8.98
CA TYR A 79 26.22 -18.03 -10.36
C TYR A 79 26.03 -19.40 -11.02
N SER A 80 26.42 -20.49 -10.33
CA SER A 80 26.27 -21.86 -10.86
C SER A 80 24.80 -22.23 -11.11
N LEU A 81 23.88 -21.81 -10.24
CA LEU A 81 22.44 -22.02 -10.42
C LEU A 81 21.89 -21.19 -11.59
N ALA A 82 22.28 -19.91 -11.70
CA ALA A 82 21.87 -19.08 -12.84
C ALA A 82 22.31 -19.70 -14.18
N GLN A 83 23.57 -20.15 -14.29
CA GLN A 83 24.08 -20.84 -15.48
C GLN A 83 23.34 -22.16 -15.76
N ALA A 84 23.05 -22.95 -14.73
CA ALA A 84 22.30 -24.20 -14.85
C ALA A 84 20.86 -23.98 -15.38
N LEU A 85 20.19 -22.91 -14.96
CA LEU A 85 18.86 -22.53 -15.48
C LEU A 85 18.92 -22.02 -16.92
N MET A 86 19.90 -21.16 -17.23
CA MET A 86 20.08 -20.60 -18.57
C MET A 86 20.41 -21.71 -19.59
N ALA A 87 21.22 -22.71 -19.21
CA ALA A 87 21.50 -23.89 -20.03
C ALA A 87 20.25 -24.76 -20.32
N ARG A 88 19.20 -24.66 -19.51
CA ARG A 88 17.90 -25.32 -19.72
C ARG A 88 16.90 -24.47 -20.52
N GLY A 89 17.30 -23.30 -20.98
CA GLY A 89 16.44 -22.36 -21.72
C GLY A 89 15.54 -21.49 -20.82
N ILE A 90 15.73 -21.52 -19.50
CA ILE A 90 15.09 -20.57 -18.58
C ILE A 90 15.95 -19.31 -18.58
N GLN A 91 15.57 -18.35 -19.41
CA GLN A 91 16.32 -17.10 -19.61
C GLN A 91 15.69 -15.94 -18.81
N PRO A 92 16.48 -15.24 -17.98
CA PRO A 92 16.03 -14.00 -17.34
C PRO A 92 15.92 -12.87 -18.38
N ASP A 93 14.86 -12.07 -18.27
CA ASP A 93 14.74 -10.78 -18.96
C ASP A 93 15.34 -9.64 -18.10
N ALA A 94 15.51 -9.85 -16.80
CA ALA A 94 16.23 -8.96 -15.88
C ALA A 94 16.88 -9.75 -14.71
N LEU A 95 17.87 -9.14 -14.06
CA LEU A 95 18.56 -9.68 -12.89
C LEU A 95 18.39 -8.67 -11.73
N MET A 96 18.16 -9.11 -10.50
CA MET A 96 18.02 -8.22 -9.34
C MET A 96 18.87 -8.72 -8.18
N GLY A 97 19.83 -7.91 -7.73
CA GLY A 97 20.72 -8.25 -6.63
C GLY A 97 20.37 -7.55 -5.33
N VAL A 98 20.73 -8.17 -4.20
CA VAL A 98 20.62 -7.57 -2.87
C VAL A 98 21.93 -7.80 -2.12
N SER A 99 22.59 -6.73 -1.65
CA SER A 99 23.87 -6.81 -0.94
C SER A 99 24.92 -7.54 -1.81
N LEU A 100 25.59 -8.59 -1.32
CA LEU A 100 26.53 -9.41 -2.10
C LEU A 100 25.96 -9.88 -3.45
N GLY A 101 24.66 -10.17 -3.54
CA GLY A 101 23.98 -10.59 -4.77
C GLY A 101 23.95 -9.54 -5.88
N GLU A 102 24.20 -8.26 -5.58
CA GLU A 102 24.43 -7.22 -6.61
C GLU A 102 25.67 -7.55 -7.46
N LEU A 103 26.72 -8.13 -6.86
CA LEU A 103 27.93 -8.56 -7.56
C LEU A 103 27.71 -9.89 -8.32
N SER A 104 26.96 -10.84 -7.73
CA SER A 104 26.52 -12.06 -8.42
C SER A 104 25.69 -11.72 -9.67
N ALA A 105 24.69 -10.85 -9.54
CA ALA A 105 23.85 -10.37 -10.65
C ALA A 105 24.68 -9.66 -11.72
N ALA A 106 25.61 -8.77 -11.34
CA ALA A 106 26.50 -8.09 -12.30
C ALA A 106 27.36 -9.08 -13.09
N THR A 107 27.85 -10.13 -12.43
CA THR A 107 28.65 -11.18 -13.07
C THR A 107 27.81 -12.01 -14.06
N VAL A 108 26.59 -12.41 -13.67
CA VAL A 108 25.65 -13.10 -14.59
C VAL A 108 25.23 -12.19 -15.76
N ALA A 109 25.16 -10.87 -15.54
CA ALA A 109 24.96 -9.89 -16.60
C ALA A 109 26.16 -9.75 -17.56
N GLY A 110 27.31 -10.36 -17.25
CA GLY A 110 28.53 -10.32 -18.07
C GLY A 110 29.40 -9.07 -17.85
N VAL A 111 29.24 -8.37 -16.72
CA VAL A 111 30.06 -7.19 -16.35
C VAL A 111 31.51 -7.59 -16.07
N PHE A 112 31.73 -8.77 -15.49
CA PHE A 112 33.04 -9.30 -15.09
C PHE A 112 33.32 -10.65 -15.75
N GLU A 113 34.59 -11.08 -15.77
CA GLU A 113 34.88 -12.52 -15.84
C GLU A 113 34.53 -13.20 -14.50
N PRO A 114 33.95 -14.41 -14.48
CA PRO A 114 33.44 -15.01 -13.25
C PRO A 114 34.52 -15.25 -12.19
N GLU A 115 35.72 -15.69 -12.58
CA GLU A 115 36.84 -15.88 -11.65
C GLU A 115 37.43 -14.56 -11.14
N GLU A 116 37.35 -13.47 -11.92
CA GLU A 116 37.78 -12.14 -11.51
C GLU A 116 36.82 -11.55 -10.46
N ALA A 117 35.52 -11.75 -10.66
CA ALA A 117 34.48 -11.43 -9.67
C ALA A 117 34.64 -12.26 -8.38
N LEU A 118 34.90 -13.56 -8.49
CA LEU A 118 35.21 -14.42 -7.34
C LEU A 118 36.44 -13.94 -6.56
N ASP A 119 37.53 -13.56 -7.25
CA ASP A 119 38.70 -12.99 -6.58
C ASP A 119 38.36 -11.66 -5.89
N ALA A 120 37.53 -10.80 -6.50
CA ALA A 120 37.05 -9.59 -5.85
C ALA A 120 36.25 -9.89 -4.56
N VAL A 121 35.39 -10.90 -4.58
CA VAL A 121 34.62 -11.37 -3.41
C VAL A 121 35.54 -11.92 -2.30
N ILE A 122 36.51 -12.78 -2.65
CA ILE A 122 37.48 -13.32 -1.67
C ILE A 122 38.34 -12.21 -1.07
N ASN A 123 38.81 -11.25 -1.87
CA ASN A 123 39.55 -10.09 -1.37
C ASN A 123 38.70 -9.23 -0.42
N GLN A 124 37.45 -8.95 -0.78
CA GLN A 124 36.54 -8.20 0.10
C GLN A 124 36.35 -8.93 1.43
N ALA A 125 36.11 -10.24 1.43
CA ALA A 125 35.96 -11.03 2.64
C ALA A 125 37.23 -11.00 3.52
N LEU A 126 38.42 -11.10 2.92
CA LEU A 126 39.71 -10.98 3.63
C LEU A 126 39.93 -9.57 4.23
N ILE A 127 39.54 -8.53 3.49
CA ILE A 127 39.64 -7.14 3.95
C ILE A 127 38.71 -6.92 5.14
N VAL A 128 37.46 -7.40 5.07
CA VAL A 128 36.48 -7.31 6.16
C VAL A 128 36.95 -8.09 7.38
N GLU A 129 37.36 -9.36 7.24
CA GLU A 129 37.83 -10.17 8.37
C GLU A 129 39.07 -9.58 9.08
N ARG A 130 39.94 -8.86 8.36
CA ARG A 130 41.18 -8.30 8.89
C ARG A 130 41.06 -6.87 9.43
N HIS A 131 40.14 -6.07 8.89
CA HIS A 131 40.13 -4.61 9.10
C HIS A 131 38.78 -4.04 9.54
N CYS A 132 37.68 -4.78 9.45
CA CYS A 132 36.37 -4.31 9.91
C CYS A 132 36.17 -4.61 11.42
N PRO A 133 35.71 -3.64 12.24
CA PRO A 133 35.26 -3.93 13.60
C PRO A 133 34.12 -4.97 13.61
N PRO A 134 34.07 -5.89 14.58
CA PRO A 134 32.98 -6.85 14.71
C PRO A 134 31.67 -6.12 15.05
N GLY A 135 30.55 -6.62 14.52
CA GLY A 135 29.22 -6.06 14.74
C GLY A 135 28.13 -7.12 14.59
N ALA A 136 26.87 -6.71 14.68
CA ALA A 136 25.73 -7.60 14.48
C ALA A 136 24.63 -6.91 13.66
N MET A 137 23.64 -7.71 13.26
CA MET A 137 22.43 -7.24 12.59
C MET A 137 21.20 -7.90 13.23
N LEU A 138 20.11 -7.14 13.38
CA LEU A 138 18.89 -7.54 14.06
C LEU A 138 17.69 -7.29 13.15
N ALA A 139 17.00 -8.35 12.73
CA ALA A 139 15.71 -8.24 12.06
C ALA A 139 14.61 -7.99 13.09
N VAL A 140 13.69 -7.07 12.79
CA VAL A 140 12.58 -6.66 13.67
C VAL A 140 11.26 -6.79 12.92
N LEU A 141 10.29 -7.48 13.51
CA LEU A 141 8.92 -7.53 13.02
C LEU A 141 8.06 -6.45 13.69
N GLY A 142 7.96 -5.30 13.04
CA GLY A 142 7.12 -4.20 13.47
C GLY A 142 7.04 -3.09 12.42
N ASP A 143 6.12 -2.16 12.62
CA ASP A 143 6.07 -0.91 11.84
C ASP A 143 7.35 -0.09 12.13
N PRO A 144 8.22 0.19 11.13
CA PRO A 144 9.46 0.91 11.35
C PRO A 144 9.24 2.35 11.83
N ALA A 145 8.05 2.93 11.68
CA ALA A 145 7.73 4.24 12.26
C ALA A 145 7.81 4.25 13.80
N ILE A 146 7.91 3.09 14.47
CA ILE A 146 8.21 3.02 15.91
C ILE A 146 9.61 3.60 16.25
N LEU A 147 10.57 3.51 15.33
CA LEU A 147 11.93 4.02 15.53
C LEU A 147 11.94 5.53 15.74
N GLU A 148 11.19 6.26 14.91
CA GLU A 148 11.01 7.71 14.98
C GLU A 148 10.08 8.10 16.13
N ARG A 149 8.91 7.46 16.24
CA ARG A 149 7.85 7.78 17.20
C ARG A 149 8.31 7.70 18.66
N GLU A 150 9.20 6.76 18.97
CA GLU A 150 9.71 6.53 20.32
C GLU A 150 11.22 6.81 20.46
N SER A 151 11.86 7.41 19.45
CA SER A 151 13.29 7.74 19.43
C SER A 151 14.17 6.57 19.90
N LEU A 152 13.98 5.40 19.29
CA LEU A 152 14.56 4.15 19.80
C LEU A 152 16.05 3.97 19.44
N LEU A 153 16.51 4.57 18.35
CA LEU A 153 17.88 4.43 17.83
C LEU A 153 18.89 5.24 18.66
N GLY A 154 19.98 4.59 19.05
CA GLY A 154 21.18 5.24 19.60
C GLY A 154 22.24 5.49 18.51
N PRO A 155 23.37 6.13 18.84
CA PRO A 155 24.42 6.45 17.87
C PRO A 155 25.09 5.20 17.27
N ASP A 156 25.07 4.08 17.98
CA ASP A 156 25.79 2.84 17.60
C ASP A 156 24.92 1.83 16.82
N VAL A 157 23.72 2.24 16.39
CA VAL A 157 22.77 1.41 15.64
C VAL A 157 22.14 2.21 14.48
N GLU A 158 22.36 1.74 13.26
CA GLU A 158 21.76 2.26 12.03
C GLU A 158 20.68 1.31 11.49
N LEU A 159 19.81 1.84 10.64
CA LEU A 159 18.87 1.03 9.86
C LEU A 159 19.60 0.43 8.64
N ALA A 160 19.66 -0.90 8.57
CA ALA A 160 20.28 -1.65 7.49
C ALA A 160 19.33 -1.95 6.32
N GLY A 161 18.01 -1.94 6.53
CA GLY A 161 17.07 -2.01 5.42
C GLY A 161 15.61 -2.21 5.78
N TYR A 162 14.75 -1.97 4.78
CA TYR A 162 13.31 -2.17 4.81
C TYR A 162 12.92 -3.41 4.00
N ASN A 163 12.52 -4.47 4.70
CA ASN A 163 12.12 -5.74 4.09
C ASN A 163 10.62 -5.76 3.75
N ASP A 164 9.74 -5.15 4.55
CA ASP A 164 8.35 -4.80 4.24
C ASP A 164 7.78 -3.79 5.28
N ALA A 165 6.52 -3.38 5.14
CA ALA A 165 5.81 -2.47 6.05
C ALA A 165 5.77 -2.92 7.53
N PHE A 166 6.02 -4.20 7.81
CA PHE A 166 6.12 -4.75 9.17
C PHE A 166 7.39 -5.60 9.37
N HIS A 167 8.46 -5.33 8.61
CA HIS A 167 9.74 -6.03 8.72
C HIS A 167 10.90 -5.11 8.30
N PHE A 168 11.81 -4.81 9.22
CA PHE A 168 13.02 -4.02 8.96
C PHE A 168 14.23 -4.66 9.64
N VAL A 169 15.43 -4.24 9.26
CA VAL A 169 16.71 -4.75 9.81
C VAL A 169 17.54 -3.59 10.31
N LEU A 170 18.11 -3.74 11.50
CA LEU A 170 19.07 -2.83 12.11
C LEU A 170 20.48 -3.44 12.05
N ALA A 171 21.51 -2.61 11.99
CA ALA A 171 22.92 -3.01 12.04
C ALA A 171 23.68 -2.10 13.00
N GLY A 172 24.62 -2.64 13.77
CA GLY A 172 25.29 -1.85 14.80
C GLY A 172 26.21 -2.64 15.72
N GLU A 173 26.44 -2.07 16.90
CA GLU A 173 27.11 -2.78 18.00
C GLU A 173 26.24 -3.88 18.57
N LYS A 174 26.87 -5.02 18.90
CA LYS A 174 26.15 -6.21 19.38
C LYS A 174 25.40 -5.91 20.68
N ASP A 175 26.07 -5.28 21.64
CA ASP A 175 25.50 -4.97 22.96
C ASP A 175 24.38 -3.92 22.85
N ALA A 176 24.55 -2.92 21.97
CA ALA A 176 23.53 -1.92 21.68
C ALA A 176 22.29 -2.54 21.01
N LEU A 177 22.48 -3.47 20.06
CA LEU A 177 21.39 -4.23 19.45
C LEU A 177 20.69 -5.18 20.44
N GLN A 178 21.41 -5.80 21.37
CA GLN A 178 20.81 -6.63 22.44
C GLN A 178 19.96 -5.79 23.40
N ALA A 179 20.46 -4.62 23.83
CA ALA A 179 19.69 -3.69 24.66
C ALA A 179 18.43 -3.19 23.93
N LEU A 180 18.53 -2.95 22.62
CA LEU A 180 17.39 -2.53 21.80
C LEU A 180 16.39 -3.68 21.53
N ALA A 181 16.86 -4.92 21.40
CA ALA A 181 15.99 -6.11 21.29
C ALA A 181 15.11 -6.27 22.53
N ALA A 182 15.67 -6.11 23.74
CA ALA A 182 14.89 -6.14 24.98
C ALA A 182 13.79 -5.04 25.00
N ARG A 183 14.11 -3.81 24.56
CA ARG A 183 13.13 -2.72 24.42
C ARG A 183 12.04 -3.04 23.39
N PHE A 184 12.34 -3.79 22.33
CA PHE A 184 11.33 -4.27 21.38
C PHE A 184 10.45 -5.39 21.97
N GLU A 185 11.01 -6.28 22.79
CA GLU A 185 10.27 -7.33 23.48
C GLU A 185 9.26 -6.75 24.49
N GLU A 186 9.62 -5.71 25.25
CA GLU A 186 8.69 -4.93 26.09
C GLU A 186 7.47 -4.41 25.29
N ARG A 187 7.70 -4.05 24.02
CA ARG A 187 6.70 -3.54 23.07
C ARG A 187 5.98 -4.65 22.30
N ARG A 188 6.28 -5.92 22.61
CA ARG A 188 5.75 -7.13 21.95
C ARG A 188 6.07 -7.19 20.44
N LEU A 189 7.19 -6.59 20.02
CA LEU A 189 7.74 -6.76 18.68
C LEU A 189 8.76 -7.89 18.70
N ALA A 190 8.65 -8.82 17.77
CA ALA A 190 9.58 -9.95 17.66
C ALA A 190 10.88 -9.51 16.96
N THR A 191 12.01 -10.01 17.46
CA THR A 191 13.34 -9.72 16.92
C THR A 191 14.16 -10.99 16.70
N VAL A 192 14.96 -11.03 15.64
CA VAL A 192 15.80 -12.18 15.27
C VAL A 192 17.21 -11.69 14.93
N GLU A 193 18.25 -12.26 15.57
CA GLU A 193 19.65 -11.98 15.21
C GLU A 193 19.96 -12.62 13.84
N VAL A 194 20.49 -11.83 12.91
CA VAL A 194 20.90 -12.31 11.59
C VAL A 194 22.28 -12.98 11.73
N PRO A 195 22.53 -14.18 11.14
CA PRO A 195 23.76 -14.95 11.37
C PRO A 195 24.97 -14.37 10.61
N VAL A 196 25.43 -13.18 11.04
CA VAL A 196 26.57 -12.44 10.52
C VAL A 196 27.45 -11.90 11.65
N SER A 197 28.74 -11.71 11.39
CA SER A 197 29.73 -11.22 12.39
C SER A 197 30.08 -9.73 12.23
N TYR A 198 29.45 -9.05 11.28
CA TYR A 198 29.71 -7.66 10.92
C TYR A 198 28.40 -6.93 10.64
N ALA A 199 28.38 -5.63 10.91
CA ALA A 199 27.23 -4.76 10.72
C ALA A 199 27.22 -4.19 9.28
N PHE A 200 26.98 -5.06 8.30
CA PHE A 200 26.80 -4.63 6.90
C PHE A 200 25.64 -3.63 6.77
N HIS A 201 25.66 -2.81 5.71
CA HIS A 201 24.68 -1.75 5.50
C HIS A 201 24.67 -0.67 6.62
N SER A 202 25.83 -0.41 7.24
CA SER A 202 26.01 0.64 8.25
C SER A 202 27.40 1.28 8.22
N SER A 203 27.57 2.41 8.93
CA SER A 203 28.86 3.12 9.10
C SER A 203 30.00 2.27 9.65
N ARG A 204 29.69 1.15 10.30
CA ARG A 204 30.73 0.23 10.80
C ARG A 204 31.53 -0.45 9.67
N MET A 205 31.05 -0.34 8.41
CA MET A 205 31.79 -0.72 7.20
C MET A 205 32.75 0.38 6.66
N ASP A 206 32.61 1.64 7.09
CA ASP A 206 33.43 2.75 6.57
C ASP A 206 34.96 2.56 6.75
N PRO A 207 35.48 1.93 7.84
CA PRO A 207 36.92 1.68 8.00
C PRO A 207 37.56 0.84 6.88
N VAL A 208 36.78 0.01 6.16
CA VAL A 208 37.31 -0.83 5.06
C VAL A 208 37.04 -0.26 3.67
N ALA A 209 36.27 0.84 3.56
CA ALA A 209 35.88 1.46 2.30
C ALA A 209 37.03 1.71 1.32
N PRO A 210 38.19 2.29 1.73
CA PRO A 210 39.27 2.58 0.78
C PRO A 210 39.85 1.32 0.12
N ARG A 211 40.01 0.24 0.91
CA ARG A 211 40.57 -1.04 0.45
C ARG A 211 39.58 -1.83 -0.41
N CYS A 212 38.30 -1.80 -0.05
CA CYS A 212 37.25 -2.43 -0.85
C CYS A 212 37.06 -1.71 -2.19
N LEU A 213 37.08 -0.36 -2.21
CA LEU A 213 37.06 0.42 -3.45
C LEU A 213 38.29 0.18 -4.32
N GLU A 214 39.49 0.08 -3.74
CA GLU A 214 40.72 -0.30 -4.47
C GLU A 214 40.57 -1.69 -5.12
N ASN A 215 40.14 -2.69 -4.36
CA ASN A 215 39.87 -4.04 -4.84
C ASN A 215 38.82 -4.09 -5.96
N LEU A 216 37.76 -3.27 -5.87
CA LEU A 216 36.71 -3.19 -6.88
C LEU A 216 37.15 -2.41 -8.13
N ARG A 217 37.94 -1.34 -7.99
CA ARG A 217 38.48 -0.53 -9.11
C ARG A 217 39.58 -1.23 -9.89
N ALA A 218 40.26 -2.19 -9.28
CA ALA A 218 41.26 -3.03 -9.95
C ALA A 218 40.66 -4.05 -10.95
N ARG A 219 39.32 -4.09 -11.10
CA ARG A 219 38.60 -5.06 -11.95
C ARG A 219 38.24 -4.48 -13.32
N THR A 220 38.12 -5.36 -14.31
CA THR A 220 37.71 -5.00 -15.66
C THR A 220 36.19 -5.01 -15.77
N TYR A 221 35.59 -3.81 -15.86
CA TYR A 221 34.14 -3.66 -16.04
C TYR A 221 33.76 -3.68 -17.53
N ARG A 222 32.66 -4.37 -17.83
CA ARG A 222 31.99 -4.38 -19.14
C ARG A 222 30.56 -3.91 -18.97
N ARG A 223 29.97 -3.38 -20.05
CA ARG A 223 28.53 -3.08 -20.08
C ARG A 223 27.73 -4.37 -19.90
N ALA A 224 26.74 -4.34 -19.03
CA ALA A 224 25.85 -5.46 -18.77
C ALA A 224 25.08 -5.86 -20.04
N ARG A 225 24.83 -7.16 -20.21
CA ARG A 225 24.05 -7.74 -21.32
C ARG A 225 22.57 -7.94 -20.97
N LEU A 226 22.25 -7.88 -19.68
CA LEU A 226 20.92 -7.95 -19.10
C LEU A 226 20.76 -6.78 -18.12
N PRO A 227 19.57 -6.19 -17.97
CA PRO A 227 19.35 -5.09 -17.03
C PRO A 227 19.50 -5.59 -15.60
N LEU A 228 20.32 -4.89 -14.81
CA LEU A 228 20.53 -5.16 -13.39
C LEU A 228 19.71 -4.19 -12.55
N VAL A 229 18.72 -4.72 -11.82
CA VAL A 229 17.84 -3.98 -10.93
C VAL A 229 18.45 -3.94 -9.53
N SER A 230 18.57 -2.75 -8.94
CA SER A 230 19.08 -2.62 -7.57
C SER A 230 18.15 -3.16 -6.50
N GLY A 231 18.71 -3.74 -5.45
CA GLY A 231 18.04 -3.91 -4.17
C GLY A 231 17.94 -2.61 -3.35
N MET A 232 18.74 -1.59 -3.68
CA MET A 232 18.78 -0.32 -2.94
C MET A 232 17.65 0.64 -3.33
N ASP A 233 17.32 0.77 -4.62
CA ASP A 233 16.36 1.76 -5.14
C ASP A 233 15.41 1.24 -6.25
N GLY A 234 15.60 0.02 -6.73
CA GLY A 234 14.82 -0.57 -7.83
C GLY A 234 15.07 0.04 -9.21
N GLU A 235 16.15 0.79 -9.39
CA GLU A 235 16.53 1.27 -10.72
C GLU A 235 17.28 0.20 -11.53
N GLU A 236 17.04 0.19 -12.84
CA GLU A 236 17.75 -0.65 -13.80
C GLU A 236 19.06 0.01 -14.22
N ARG A 237 20.16 -0.74 -14.18
CA ARG A 237 21.50 -0.32 -14.58
C ARG A 237 22.06 -1.24 -15.64
N TRP A 238 22.69 -0.62 -16.62
CA TRP A 238 23.46 -1.27 -17.69
C TRP A 238 24.97 -1.05 -17.52
N GLU A 239 25.34 -0.01 -16.76
CA GLU A 239 26.71 0.33 -16.40
C GLU A 239 26.86 0.24 -14.89
N ILE A 240 27.83 -0.57 -14.46
CA ILE A 240 28.10 -0.89 -13.06
C ILE A 240 29.46 -0.28 -12.72
N SER A 241 29.57 0.40 -11.57
CA SER A 241 30.83 0.97 -11.09
C SER A 241 31.28 0.35 -9.77
N ALA A 242 32.55 0.55 -9.43
CA ALA A 242 33.10 0.15 -8.14
C ALA A 242 32.39 0.86 -6.97
N GLU A 243 32.03 2.13 -7.15
CA GLU A 243 31.31 2.95 -6.17
C GLU A 243 29.91 2.40 -5.93
N TYR A 244 29.21 1.96 -6.98
CA TYR A 244 27.90 1.33 -6.86
C TYR A 244 27.94 0.01 -6.07
N LEU A 245 28.90 -0.86 -6.41
CA LEU A 245 29.08 -2.13 -5.69
C LEU A 245 29.54 -1.91 -4.24
N TRP A 246 30.28 -0.83 -3.95
CA TRP A 246 30.57 -0.43 -2.58
C TRP A 246 29.32 0.07 -1.84
N SER A 247 28.47 0.88 -2.47
CA SER A 247 27.18 1.29 -1.89
C SER A 247 26.32 0.08 -1.52
N ALA A 248 26.31 -0.98 -2.33
CA ALA A 248 25.59 -2.22 -1.99
C ALA A 248 26.10 -2.92 -0.70
N VAL A 249 27.32 -2.63 -0.23
CA VAL A 249 27.88 -3.15 1.03
C VAL A 249 27.60 -2.22 2.21
N ARG A 250 27.48 -0.90 1.95
CA ARG A 250 27.46 0.17 2.96
C ARG A 250 26.08 0.80 3.19
N GLU A 251 25.26 0.94 2.17
CA GLU A 251 23.99 1.68 2.23
C GLU A 251 22.80 0.78 2.61
N PRO A 252 21.72 1.35 3.21
CA PRO A 252 20.53 0.59 3.56
C PRO A 252 19.77 0.04 2.34
N MET A 253 19.23 -1.18 2.46
CA MET A 253 18.49 -1.83 1.37
C MET A 253 16.98 -1.51 1.42
N THR A 254 16.30 -1.42 0.26
CA THR A 254 14.85 -1.16 0.19
C THR A 254 14.08 -2.21 -0.64
N PHE A 255 14.47 -3.48 -0.52
CA PHE A 255 14.03 -4.59 -1.37
C PHE A 255 12.53 -4.59 -1.76
N CYS A 256 11.59 -4.49 -0.81
CA CYS A 256 10.16 -4.49 -1.16
C CYS A 256 9.72 -3.23 -1.92
N ALA A 257 10.36 -2.08 -1.71
CA ALA A 257 10.10 -0.87 -2.51
C ALA A 257 10.67 -1.02 -3.93
N ALA A 258 11.88 -1.57 -4.04
CA ALA A 258 12.52 -1.88 -5.32
C ALA A 258 11.69 -2.89 -6.15
N VAL A 259 11.20 -3.97 -5.53
CA VAL A 259 10.29 -4.94 -6.18
C VAL A 259 8.96 -4.28 -6.57
N ARG A 260 8.34 -3.45 -5.72
CA ARG A 260 7.12 -2.70 -6.09
C ARG A 260 7.33 -1.81 -7.32
N ARG A 261 8.49 -1.14 -7.40
CA ARG A 261 8.88 -0.32 -8.55
C ARG A 261 9.07 -1.16 -9.82
N LEU A 262 9.67 -2.35 -9.73
CA LEU A 262 9.81 -3.25 -10.88
C LEU A 262 8.46 -3.82 -11.34
N VAL A 263 7.62 -4.28 -10.41
CA VAL A 263 6.27 -4.80 -10.71
C VAL A 263 5.37 -3.73 -11.34
N ALA A 264 5.54 -2.45 -10.98
CA ALA A 264 4.83 -1.34 -11.62
C ALA A 264 5.18 -1.16 -13.11
N ARG A 265 6.27 -1.77 -13.61
CA ARG A 265 6.69 -1.75 -15.03
C ARG A 265 6.06 -2.87 -15.89
N GLY A 266 5.30 -3.81 -15.30
CA GLY A 266 4.60 -4.84 -16.05
C GLY A 266 4.45 -6.19 -15.34
N GLU A 267 4.01 -7.22 -16.08
CA GLU A 267 3.87 -8.58 -15.58
C GLU A 267 5.24 -9.28 -15.46
N HIS A 268 5.59 -9.68 -14.23
CA HIS A 268 6.88 -10.29 -13.92
C HIS A 268 6.71 -11.63 -13.17
N ALA A 269 7.58 -12.59 -13.47
CA ALA A 269 7.77 -13.84 -12.76
C ALA A 269 9.17 -13.84 -12.12
N PHE A 270 9.23 -14.04 -10.81
CA PHE A 270 10.46 -13.93 -10.03
C PHE A 270 10.99 -15.31 -9.68
N ILE A 271 12.30 -15.53 -9.83
CA ILE A 271 12.97 -16.77 -9.51
C ILE A 271 14.10 -16.46 -8.53
N ASP A 272 14.00 -16.95 -7.30
CA ASP A 272 15.09 -16.86 -6.34
C ASP A 272 16.15 -17.91 -6.68
N VAL A 273 17.33 -17.42 -7.10
CA VAL A 273 18.50 -18.24 -7.44
C VAL A 273 19.52 -18.28 -6.31
N GLY A 274 19.12 -17.84 -5.11
CA GLY A 274 19.95 -17.88 -3.91
C GLY A 274 19.75 -19.13 -3.03
N PRO A 275 20.65 -19.35 -2.06
CA PRO A 275 20.69 -20.59 -1.29
C PRO A 275 19.41 -20.95 -0.52
N SER A 276 18.79 -19.99 0.17
CA SER A 276 17.67 -20.26 1.10
C SER A 276 16.31 -19.73 0.67
N SER A 277 16.15 -19.33 -0.60
CA SER A 277 14.89 -18.72 -1.09
C SER A 277 14.42 -17.49 -0.26
N SER A 278 15.37 -16.76 0.33
CA SER A 278 15.08 -15.68 1.28
C SER A 278 14.36 -14.50 0.63
N LEU A 279 14.69 -14.12 -0.61
CA LEU A 279 14.02 -13.05 -1.33
C LEU A 279 12.63 -13.46 -1.80
N ALA A 280 12.45 -14.71 -2.23
CA ALA A 280 11.12 -15.26 -2.54
C ALA A 280 10.21 -15.29 -1.30
N ASN A 281 10.74 -15.65 -0.13
CA ASN A 281 10.00 -15.62 1.13
C ASN A 281 9.63 -14.17 1.53
N LEU A 282 10.54 -13.20 1.36
CA LEU A 282 10.24 -11.77 1.56
C LEU A 282 9.14 -11.27 0.60
N MET A 283 9.21 -11.62 -0.68
CA MET A 283 8.20 -11.23 -1.67
C MET A 283 6.82 -11.78 -1.33
N ARG A 284 6.71 -13.06 -0.94
CA ARG A 284 5.44 -13.67 -0.49
C ARG A 284 4.89 -13.02 0.77
N GLY A 285 5.76 -12.53 1.66
CA GLY A 285 5.36 -11.76 2.84
C GLY A 285 4.80 -10.36 2.52
N GLY A 286 5.31 -9.72 1.46
CA GLY A 286 4.99 -8.36 1.05
C GLY A 286 4.29 -8.25 -0.31
N VAL A 287 5.05 -7.96 -1.37
CA VAL A 287 4.50 -7.54 -2.69
C VAL A 287 3.68 -8.63 -3.39
N ALA A 288 4.02 -9.90 -3.22
CA ALA A 288 3.38 -11.06 -3.85
C ALA A 288 2.39 -11.79 -2.92
N ARG A 289 1.95 -11.14 -1.83
CA ARG A 289 1.10 -11.75 -0.79
C ARG A 289 -0.28 -12.20 -1.28
N ASP A 290 -0.81 -11.62 -2.36
CA ASP A 290 -2.08 -12.02 -2.96
C ASP A 290 -1.97 -13.22 -3.93
N GLY A 291 -0.75 -13.75 -4.13
CA GLY A 291 -0.48 -14.87 -5.02
C GLY A 291 -0.59 -14.58 -6.52
N ARG A 292 -0.82 -13.32 -6.94
CA ARG A 292 -0.96 -12.96 -8.36
C ARG A 292 0.38 -12.85 -9.09
N ILE A 293 1.45 -12.56 -8.37
CA ILE A 293 2.81 -12.46 -8.91
C ILE A 293 3.47 -13.84 -8.78
N PRO A 294 3.88 -14.51 -9.88
CA PRO A 294 4.63 -15.76 -9.80
C PRO A 294 5.98 -15.56 -9.09
N VAL A 295 6.21 -16.31 -8.01
CA VAL A 295 7.47 -16.29 -7.25
C VAL A 295 7.94 -17.71 -6.98
N PHE A 296 9.04 -18.10 -7.62
CA PHE A 296 9.65 -19.43 -7.56
C PHE A 296 10.82 -19.46 -6.56
N SER A 297 10.91 -20.57 -5.84
CA SER A 297 11.94 -20.87 -4.84
C SER A 297 12.67 -22.14 -5.26
N LEU A 298 13.98 -22.05 -5.52
CA LEU A 298 14.73 -23.17 -6.08
C LEU A 298 15.57 -23.92 -5.03
N MET A 299 16.20 -23.20 -4.10
CA MET A 299 17.06 -23.81 -3.09
C MET A 299 16.56 -23.47 -1.68
N THR A 300 16.64 -24.46 -0.77
CA THR A 300 16.20 -24.38 0.64
C THR A 300 16.99 -25.42 1.46
N PRO A 301 17.20 -25.23 2.78
CA PRO A 301 17.89 -26.20 3.64
C PRO A 301 17.39 -27.65 3.57
N ALA A 302 16.11 -27.84 3.24
CA ALA A 302 15.48 -29.15 3.09
C ALA A 302 15.66 -29.84 1.71
N GLY A 303 16.45 -29.27 0.78
CA GLY A 303 16.76 -29.88 -0.53
C GLY A 303 15.62 -29.82 -1.56
N GLY A 304 15.61 -30.75 -2.53
CA GLY A 304 14.58 -30.87 -3.57
C GLY A 304 14.80 -29.97 -4.78
N GLU A 305 16.03 -29.51 -4.99
CA GLU A 305 16.39 -28.53 -6.03
C GLU A 305 16.03 -28.99 -7.45
N LEU A 306 16.29 -30.26 -7.82
CA LEU A 306 16.01 -30.75 -9.17
C LEU A 306 14.50 -30.83 -9.46
N GLU A 307 13.69 -31.14 -8.45
CA GLU A 307 12.23 -31.19 -8.60
C GLU A 307 11.65 -29.78 -8.78
N LYS A 308 12.19 -28.79 -8.05
CA LYS A 308 11.83 -27.38 -8.19
C LYS A 308 12.24 -26.82 -9.54
N VAL A 309 13.43 -27.19 -10.05
CA VAL A 309 13.87 -26.84 -11.41
C VAL A 309 12.93 -27.46 -12.46
N LYS A 310 12.56 -28.74 -12.35
CA LYS A 310 11.58 -29.37 -13.27
C LYS A 310 10.19 -28.72 -13.22
N LYS A 311 9.72 -28.34 -12.02
CA LYS A 311 8.47 -27.59 -11.85
C LYS A 311 8.55 -26.20 -12.50
N LEU A 312 9.70 -25.53 -12.44
CA LEU A 312 9.97 -24.27 -13.12
C LEU A 312 10.01 -24.40 -14.64
N GLU A 313 10.68 -25.43 -15.17
CA GLU A 313 10.69 -25.78 -16.61
C GLU A 313 9.26 -25.98 -17.14
N GLY A 314 8.42 -26.69 -16.40
CA GLY A 314 7.01 -26.90 -16.76
C GLY A 314 6.13 -25.65 -16.63
N ALA A 315 6.47 -24.71 -15.75
CA ALA A 315 5.69 -23.50 -15.49
C ALA A 315 6.00 -22.35 -16.47
N LEU A 316 7.26 -22.22 -16.91
CA LEU A 316 7.70 -21.15 -17.82
C LEU A 316 7.91 -21.63 -19.26
N GLY A 317 8.14 -22.92 -19.46
CA GLY A 317 8.44 -23.54 -20.76
C GLY A 317 9.79 -23.10 -21.33
N PRO A 318 10.31 -23.84 -22.34
CA PRO A 318 11.48 -23.38 -23.08
C PRO A 318 11.09 -22.18 -23.95
N LYS A 319 11.51 -20.96 -23.56
CA LYS A 319 11.52 -19.82 -24.48
C LYS A 319 12.41 -20.20 -25.67
N ARG A 320 11.82 -20.36 -26.87
CA ARG A 320 12.60 -20.54 -28.10
C ARG A 320 13.56 -19.37 -28.24
N ALA A 321 14.85 -19.67 -28.45
CA ALA A 321 15.84 -18.65 -28.77
C ALA A 321 15.38 -17.84 -29.98
N ALA A 322 15.18 -16.54 -29.79
CA ALA A 322 14.59 -15.67 -30.79
C ALA A 322 15.65 -15.18 -31.79
N THR A 323 15.73 -15.84 -32.94
CA THR A 323 16.41 -15.28 -34.13
C THR A 323 15.57 -14.11 -34.68
N PRO A 324 16.15 -12.94 -34.99
CA PRO A 324 15.38 -11.70 -35.14
C PRO A 324 14.73 -11.52 -36.53
N SER A 325 13.41 -11.76 -36.63
CA SER A 325 12.47 -11.11 -37.58
C SER A 325 11.02 -11.50 -37.18
N HIS A 326 9.95 -10.70 -37.33
CA HIS A 326 9.76 -9.40 -37.96
C HIS A 326 8.63 -8.62 -37.24
N ARG A 327 8.78 -7.30 -37.10
CA ARG A 327 7.72 -6.30 -36.86
C ARG A 327 6.72 -6.59 -35.72
N GLU A 328 7.17 -6.37 -34.49
CA GLU A 328 6.24 -5.94 -33.43
C GLU A 328 5.66 -4.56 -33.73
N LYS A 329 4.48 -4.26 -33.16
CA LYS A 329 3.96 -2.89 -33.12
C LYS A 329 4.83 -2.10 -32.13
N LYS A 330 5.58 -1.13 -32.63
CA LYS A 330 6.46 -0.27 -31.82
C LYS A 330 5.63 0.44 -30.73
N ASN A 331 5.95 0.21 -29.45
CA ASN A 331 5.51 1.10 -28.36
C ASN A 331 6.12 2.48 -28.60
N MET A 332 5.34 3.54 -28.43
CA MET A 332 5.80 4.91 -28.61
C MET A 332 6.38 5.44 -27.30
N MET A 333 7.58 6.01 -27.34
CA MET A 333 8.22 6.57 -26.14
C MET A 333 8.13 8.10 -26.13
N THR A 334 7.85 8.70 -24.98
CA THR A 334 7.98 10.14 -24.73
C THR A 334 8.92 10.41 -23.57
N TYR A 335 9.89 11.31 -23.76
CA TYR A 335 10.64 11.88 -22.64
C TYR A 335 10.05 13.22 -22.20
N VAL A 336 9.88 13.38 -20.89
CA VAL A 336 9.30 14.59 -20.28
C VAL A 336 10.27 15.30 -19.33
N PHE A 337 10.48 16.59 -19.55
CA PHE A 337 11.44 17.39 -18.77
C PHE A 337 10.76 18.17 -17.64
N PRO A 338 11.23 18.09 -16.38
CA PRO A 338 10.68 18.84 -15.28
C PRO A 338 11.00 20.33 -15.33
N GLY A 339 10.10 21.14 -14.79
CA GLY A 339 10.25 22.58 -14.65
C GLY A 339 10.77 23.01 -13.26
N GLN A 340 10.70 24.32 -13.00
CA GLN A 340 11.01 24.90 -11.69
C GLN A 340 10.13 24.29 -10.59
N GLY A 341 10.76 23.85 -9.50
CA GLY A 341 10.16 23.07 -8.41
C GLY A 341 10.94 21.79 -8.09
N THR A 342 11.79 21.32 -9.00
CA THR A 342 12.64 20.12 -8.81
C THR A 342 14.07 20.41 -8.37
N GLN A 343 14.49 21.67 -8.38
CA GLN A 343 15.85 22.05 -8.02
C GLN A 343 16.18 21.68 -6.58
N ARG A 344 17.36 21.09 -6.37
CA ARG A 344 17.89 20.77 -5.04
C ARG A 344 19.41 20.88 -5.03
N LYS A 345 19.97 21.26 -3.89
CA LYS A 345 21.41 21.16 -3.66
C LYS A 345 21.87 19.71 -3.85
N GLY A 346 23.00 19.53 -4.53
CA GLY A 346 23.52 18.22 -4.96
C GLY A 346 23.01 17.74 -6.32
N MET A 347 22.09 18.45 -6.99
CA MET A 347 21.63 18.05 -8.33
C MET A 347 22.76 18.15 -9.37
N GLY A 348 22.78 17.23 -10.34
CA GLY A 348 23.75 17.25 -11.44
C GLY A 348 25.16 16.77 -11.11
N ALA A 349 25.46 16.34 -9.87
CA ALA A 349 26.81 15.95 -9.43
C ALA A 349 27.56 15.05 -10.44
N ARG A 350 27.00 13.85 -10.73
CA ARG A 350 27.56 12.91 -11.72
C ARG A 350 27.61 13.50 -13.13
N LEU A 351 26.56 14.21 -13.53
CA LEU A 351 26.43 14.78 -14.88
C LEU A 351 27.52 15.82 -15.17
N PHE A 352 27.91 16.61 -14.16
CA PHE A 352 29.00 17.57 -14.30
C PHE A 352 30.37 16.91 -14.48
N ASP A 353 30.54 15.70 -13.95
CA ASP A 353 31.76 14.89 -14.12
C ASP A 353 31.75 14.11 -15.45
N ALA A 354 30.58 13.65 -15.90
CA ALA A 354 30.40 12.95 -17.17
C ALA A 354 30.48 13.90 -18.39
N PHE A 355 29.99 15.14 -18.25
CA PHE A 355 29.97 16.14 -19.32
C PHE A 355 30.71 17.43 -18.89
N PRO A 356 32.03 17.36 -18.60
CA PRO A 356 32.79 18.49 -18.09
C PRO A 356 32.81 19.65 -19.08
N GLN A 357 33.05 19.37 -20.38
CA GLN A 357 33.08 20.39 -21.44
C GLN A 357 31.78 21.21 -21.52
N LEU A 358 30.61 20.55 -21.45
CA LEU A 358 29.31 21.24 -21.47
C LEU A 358 29.03 21.99 -20.15
N THR A 359 29.56 21.50 -19.03
CA THR A 359 29.42 22.13 -17.71
C THR A 359 30.27 23.38 -17.57
N ASP A 360 31.51 23.32 -18.04
CA ASP A 360 32.44 24.45 -18.08
C ASP A 360 31.89 25.50 -19.04
N ARG A 361 31.47 25.09 -20.25
CA ARG A 361 30.85 25.98 -21.23
C ARG A 361 29.54 26.60 -20.73
N ALA A 362 28.73 25.87 -19.98
CA ALA A 362 27.57 26.44 -19.32
C ALA A 362 27.98 27.48 -18.26
N SER A 363 29.01 27.21 -17.47
CA SER A 363 29.52 28.15 -16.46
C SER A 363 30.08 29.43 -17.09
N GLU A 364 30.75 29.35 -18.24
CA GLU A 364 31.17 30.51 -19.05
C GLU A 364 29.97 31.37 -19.50
N ILE A 365 28.94 30.75 -20.10
CA ILE A 365 27.74 31.44 -20.59
C ILE A 365 26.94 32.09 -19.44
N LEU A 366 26.92 31.43 -18.28
CA LEU A 366 26.25 31.91 -17.08
C LEU A 366 27.02 33.03 -16.39
N GLY A 367 28.35 32.99 -16.41
CA GLY A 367 29.23 33.94 -15.71
C GLY A 367 29.45 33.57 -14.23
N TYR A 368 29.15 32.33 -13.86
CA TYR A 368 29.35 31.79 -12.51
C TYR A 368 29.47 30.26 -12.58
N SER A 369 30.10 29.65 -11.57
CA SER A 369 30.27 28.19 -11.50
C SER A 369 28.92 27.49 -11.30
N LEU A 370 28.44 26.81 -12.35
CA LEU A 370 27.22 25.99 -12.28
C LEU A 370 27.37 24.86 -11.25
N ARG A 371 28.55 24.24 -11.22
CA ARG A 371 28.88 23.17 -10.26
C ARG A 371 28.80 23.67 -8.81
N GLU A 372 29.29 24.87 -8.53
CA GLU A 372 29.22 25.43 -7.18
C GLU A 372 27.78 25.79 -6.79
N LEU A 373 27.03 26.45 -7.68
CA LEU A 373 25.61 26.77 -7.49
C LEU A 373 24.79 25.51 -7.20
N CYS A 374 24.97 24.45 -7.98
CA CYS A 374 24.16 23.24 -7.86
C CYS A 374 24.58 22.33 -6.70
N LEU A 375 25.88 22.20 -6.41
CA LEU A 375 26.38 21.24 -5.41
C LEU A 375 26.57 21.85 -4.01
N LYS A 376 26.99 23.12 -3.93
CA LYS A 376 27.31 23.79 -2.66
C LYS A 376 26.28 24.86 -2.30
N ASP A 377 25.76 25.60 -3.29
CA ASP A 377 24.86 26.75 -3.12
C ASP A 377 25.24 27.67 -1.93
N PRO A 378 26.50 28.15 -1.84
CA PRO A 378 27.01 28.83 -0.64
C PRO A 378 26.26 30.13 -0.33
N GLU A 379 25.62 30.73 -1.33
CA GLU A 379 24.87 32.00 -1.23
C GLU A 379 23.34 31.79 -1.26
N GLY A 380 22.84 30.55 -1.23
CA GLY A 380 21.40 30.24 -1.30
C GLY A 380 20.70 30.65 -2.61
N ARG A 381 21.49 30.87 -3.67
CA ARG A 381 21.08 31.43 -4.96
C ARG A 381 20.30 30.45 -5.82
N LEU A 382 20.47 29.14 -5.65
CA LEU A 382 19.74 28.13 -6.44
C LEU A 382 18.21 28.24 -6.30
N SER A 383 17.73 28.87 -5.22
CA SER A 383 16.31 29.15 -4.99
C SER A 383 15.72 30.32 -5.78
N GLN A 384 16.56 31.18 -6.38
CA GLN A 384 16.12 32.39 -7.07
C GLN A 384 15.97 32.11 -8.57
N THR A 385 14.81 32.47 -9.15
CA THR A 385 14.37 32.09 -10.50
C THR A 385 15.43 32.29 -11.60
N GLN A 386 16.20 33.38 -11.57
CA GLN A 386 17.25 33.70 -12.53
C GLN A 386 18.46 32.75 -12.49
N TYR A 387 18.67 32.03 -11.38
CA TYR A 387 19.67 30.97 -11.23
C TYR A 387 19.05 29.58 -11.34
N THR A 388 17.84 29.39 -10.78
CA THR A 388 17.09 28.12 -10.83
C THR A 388 16.87 27.63 -12.25
N GLN A 389 16.40 28.50 -13.14
CA GLN A 389 16.02 28.11 -14.50
C GLN A 389 17.21 27.63 -15.34
N PRO A 390 18.31 28.39 -15.50
CA PRO A 390 19.47 27.89 -16.23
C PRO A 390 20.09 26.65 -15.59
N ALA A 391 20.12 26.55 -14.25
CA ALA A 391 20.64 25.37 -13.57
C ALA A 391 19.85 24.09 -13.90
N LEU A 392 18.51 24.17 -13.85
CA LEU A 392 17.63 23.06 -14.24
C LEU A 392 17.73 22.73 -15.73
N PHE A 393 17.81 23.74 -16.61
CA PHE A 393 17.97 23.49 -18.05
C PHE A 393 19.23 22.67 -18.36
N VAL A 394 20.37 23.02 -17.75
CA VAL A 394 21.61 22.27 -17.98
C VAL A 394 21.49 20.85 -17.41
N VAL A 395 21.02 20.68 -16.16
CA VAL A 395 20.88 19.35 -15.56
C VAL A 395 19.93 18.46 -16.38
N ASN A 396 18.78 18.98 -16.81
CA ASN A 396 17.84 18.28 -17.69
C ASN A 396 18.48 17.89 -19.04
N ALA A 397 19.27 18.79 -19.65
CA ALA A 397 19.92 18.53 -20.93
C ALA A 397 21.02 17.47 -20.82
N LEU A 398 21.83 17.50 -19.75
CA LEU A 398 22.84 16.47 -19.50
C LEU A 398 22.18 15.12 -19.16
N SER A 399 21.08 15.10 -18.40
CA SER A 399 20.27 13.90 -18.19
C SER A 399 19.69 13.35 -19.49
N TYR A 400 19.33 14.20 -20.46
CA TYR A 400 18.87 13.75 -21.78
C TYR A 400 20.00 13.11 -22.59
N LEU A 401 21.19 13.71 -22.63
CA LEU A 401 22.33 13.15 -23.35
C LEU A 401 22.69 11.77 -22.79
N GLU A 402 22.85 11.68 -21.47
CA GLU A 402 23.04 10.41 -20.75
C GLU A 402 21.95 9.38 -21.10
N LYS A 403 20.67 9.79 -21.11
CA LYS A 403 19.56 8.87 -21.37
C LYS A 403 19.41 8.45 -22.84
N LYS A 404 19.70 9.35 -23.77
CA LYS A 404 19.67 9.13 -25.22
C LYS A 404 20.70 8.09 -25.63
N ASP A 405 21.91 8.19 -25.08
CA ASP A 405 23.00 7.25 -25.37
C ASP A 405 22.72 5.86 -24.77
N GLU A 406 21.97 5.77 -23.67
CA GLU A 406 21.52 4.50 -23.08
C GLU A 406 20.36 3.82 -23.81
N ALA A 407 19.34 4.58 -24.22
CA ALA A 407 18.00 4.07 -24.53
C ALA A 407 17.44 4.49 -25.90
N GLY A 408 18.17 5.30 -26.67
CA GLY A 408 17.79 5.74 -28.01
C GLY A 408 16.90 6.98 -28.05
N GLU A 409 16.33 7.26 -29.23
CA GLU A 409 15.51 8.46 -29.45
C GLU A 409 14.02 8.19 -29.19
N PRO A 410 13.32 9.09 -28.47
CA PRO A 410 11.88 8.97 -28.24
C PRO A 410 11.07 9.41 -29.47
N ASP A 411 9.82 8.94 -29.55
CA ASP A 411 8.85 9.29 -30.60
C ASP A 411 8.22 10.68 -30.38
N PHE A 412 8.16 11.14 -29.13
CA PHE A 412 7.70 12.48 -28.76
C PHE A 412 8.58 13.06 -27.64
N LEU A 413 8.50 14.38 -27.47
CA LEU A 413 9.12 15.11 -26.36
C LEU A 413 8.09 16.07 -25.74
N ALA A 414 8.17 16.31 -24.44
CA ALA A 414 7.44 17.39 -23.80
C ALA A 414 8.22 17.88 -22.57
N GLY A 415 7.77 18.96 -21.94
CA GLY A 415 8.33 19.36 -20.66
C GLY A 415 7.50 20.45 -20.00
N HIS A 416 7.57 20.53 -18.68
CA HIS A 416 6.71 21.40 -17.89
C HIS A 416 7.36 22.78 -17.70
N SER A 417 6.69 23.84 -18.16
CA SER A 417 7.17 25.22 -18.14
C SER A 417 8.57 25.35 -18.78
N LEU A 418 9.60 25.50 -17.95
CA LEU A 418 11.00 25.49 -18.36
C LEU A 418 11.39 24.23 -19.15
N GLY A 419 10.84 23.07 -18.80
CA GLY A 419 11.16 21.81 -19.48
C GLY A 419 10.81 21.79 -20.98
N GLU A 420 9.90 22.65 -21.45
CA GLU A 420 9.60 22.80 -22.88
C GLU A 420 10.84 23.28 -23.67
N TYR A 421 11.72 24.06 -23.04
CA TYR A 421 12.99 24.49 -23.64
C TYR A 421 13.98 23.32 -23.75
N ASN A 422 13.99 22.40 -22.78
CA ASN A 422 14.75 21.16 -22.89
C ASN A 422 14.21 20.25 -23.99
N ALA A 423 12.88 20.13 -24.11
CA ALA A 423 12.23 19.37 -25.17
C ALA A 423 12.59 19.91 -26.57
N LEU A 424 12.56 21.23 -26.78
CA LEU A 424 12.94 21.86 -28.05
C LEU A 424 14.45 21.77 -28.34
N CYS A 425 15.30 21.83 -27.32
CA CYS A 425 16.74 21.58 -27.46
C CYS A 425 17.03 20.12 -27.85
N ALA A 426 16.35 19.16 -27.21
CA ALA A 426 16.43 17.73 -27.52
C ALA A 426 15.87 17.39 -28.91
N ALA A 427 14.87 18.15 -29.37
CA ALA A 427 14.33 18.09 -30.73
C ALA A 427 15.13 18.89 -31.77
N GLU A 428 16.32 19.39 -31.42
CA GLU A 428 17.22 20.14 -32.31
C GLU A 428 16.62 21.41 -32.93
N SER A 429 15.59 21.99 -32.30
CA SER A 429 15.01 23.29 -32.70
C SER A 429 15.99 24.45 -32.49
N PHE A 430 16.91 24.29 -31.54
CA PHE A 430 18.08 25.14 -31.29
C PHE A 430 19.14 24.31 -30.53
N ASP A 431 20.39 24.77 -30.53
CA ASP A 431 21.49 24.10 -29.80
C ASP A 431 21.50 24.39 -28.28
N PHE A 432 22.34 23.65 -27.56
CA PHE A 432 22.48 23.76 -26.10
C PHE A 432 22.87 25.16 -25.62
N GLU A 433 23.82 25.84 -26.29
CA GLU A 433 24.24 27.18 -25.88
C GLU A 433 23.14 28.21 -26.08
N THR A 434 22.42 28.10 -27.20
CA THR A 434 21.27 28.94 -27.53
C THR A 434 20.16 28.71 -26.51
N GLY A 435 19.81 27.44 -26.23
CA GLY A 435 18.84 27.09 -25.19
C GLY A 435 19.20 27.65 -23.82
N LEU A 436 20.49 27.57 -23.44
CA LEU A 436 20.98 28.14 -22.18
C LEU A 436 20.90 29.67 -22.14
N ARG A 437 21.22 30.37 -23.24
CA ARG A 437 21.07 31.83 -23.37
C ARG A 437 19.59 32.25 -23.28
N LEU A 438 18.70 31.52 -23.96
CA LEU A 438 17.26 31.73 -23.90
C LEU A 438 16.73 31.54 -22.47
N VAL A 439 17.09 30.43 -21.82
CA VAL A 439 16.64 30.14 -20.45
C VAL A 439 17.23 31.11 -19.43
N LYS A 440 18.50 31.50 -19.55
CA LYS A 440 19.11 32.55 -18.70
C LYS A 440 18.29 33.83 -18.80
N ARG A 441 18.02 34.30 -20.02
CA ARG A 441 17.27 35.55 -20.21
C ARG A 441 15.79 35.45 -19.79
N ARG A 442 15.16 34.29 -19.95
CA ARG A 442 13.82 33.99 -19.40
C ARG A 442 13.82 34.08 -17.88
N GLY A 443 14.79 33.45 -17.22
CA GLY A 443 14.94 33.47 -15.77
C GLY A 443 15.15 34.87 -15.21
N GLU A 444 16.01 35.68 -15.85
CA GLU A 444 16.21 37.10 -15.53
C GLU A 444 14.89 37.89 -15.63
N LEU A 445 14.23 37.88 -16.80
CA LEU A 445 13.00 38.64 -17.05
C LEU A 445 11.83 38.22 -16.15
N MET A 446 11.72 36.93 -15.82
CA MET A 446 10.71 36.45 -14.87
C MET A 446 11.03 36.85 -13.42
N ALA A 447 12.31 36.99 -13.05
CA ALA A 447 12.73 37.44 -11.73
C ALA A 447 12.57 38.96 -11.51
N GLU A 448 12.46 39.76 -12.58
CA GLU A 448 12.18 41.20 -12.50
C GLU A 448 10.76 41.51 -11.95
N ALA A 449 9.82 40.57 -12.10
CA ALA A 449 8.45 40.71 -11.62
C ALA A 449 8.35 40.56 -10.08
N LYS A 450 7.48 41.37 -9.45
CA LYS A 450 7.33 41.47 -7.98
C LYS A 450 5.86 41.54 -7.56
N GLY A 451 5.58 41.26 -6.29
CA GLY A 451 4.26 41.47 -5.67
C GLY A 451 3.19 40.41 -6.00
N GLY A 452 3.57 39.36 -6.73
CA GLY A 452 2.69 38.24 -7.04
C GLY A 452 3.11 36.95 -6.34
N GLY A 453 2.16 36.02 -6.21
CA GLY A 453 2.38 34.66 -5.71
C GLY A 453 1.60 33.64 -6.52
N MET A 454 1.75 32.37 -6.15
CA MET A 454 1.05 31.24 -6.77
C MET A 454 0.63 30.24 -5.70
N ALA A 455 -0.44 29.48 -5.94
CA ALA A 455 -0.88 28.40 -5.06
C ALA A 455 -1.46 27.22 -5.85
N ALA A 456 -1.12 26.00 -5.44
CA ALA A 456 -1.73 24.78 -5.97
C ALA A 456 -3.03 24.45 -5.21
N VAL A 457 -4.12 24.36 -5.95
CA VAL A 457 -5.43 23.87 -5.52
C VAL A 457 -5.51 22.39 -5.88
N VAL A 458 -5.66 21.53 -4.85
CA VAL A 458 -5.64 20.07 -4.99
C VAL A 458 -7.03 19.51 -4.67
N GLY A 459 -7.52 18.58 -5.48
CA GLY A 459 -8.80 17.91 -5.32
C GLY A 459 -9.97 18.51 -6.12
N LEU A 460 -9.73 19.58 -6.89
CA LEU A 460 -10.73 20.22 -7.76
C LEU A 460 -10.28 20.18 -9.23
N SER A 461 -11.24 20.03 -10.14
CA SER A 461 -11.00 20.12 -11.59
C SER A 461 -10.79 21.58 -12.03
N ARG A 462 -10.31 21.75 -13.26
CA ARG A 462 -10.17 23.07 -13.89
C ARG A 462 -11.47 23.86 -13.85
N GLU A 463 -12.58 23.23 -14.23
CA GLU A 463 -13.91 23.85 -14.35
C GLU A 463 -14.43 24.26 -12.98
N GLN A 464 -14.16 23.45 -11.94
CA GLN A 464 -14.50 23.80 -10.56
C GLN A 464 -13.66 24.99 -10.06
N VAL A 465 -12.37 25.05 -10.40
CA VAL A 465 -11.51 26.19 -10.03
C VAL A 465 -11.94 27.46 -10.76
N GLU A 466 -12.23 27.39 -12.06
CA GLU A 466 -12.79 28.50 -12.84
C GLU A 466 -14.14 28.97 -12.27
N ALA A 467 -15.02 28.05 -11.83
CA ALA A 467 -16.29 28.40 -11.19
C ALA A 467 -16.10 29.14 -9.84
N VAL A 468 -15.14 28.72 -9.01
CA VAL A 468 -14.83 29.42 -7.75
C VAL A 468 -14.30 30.83 -8.02
N LEU A 469 -13.40 30.99 -8.99
CA LEU A 469 -12.89 32.31 -9.41
C LEU A 469 -14.01 33.21 -9.98
N ALA A 470 -14.90 32.66 -10.80
CA ALA A 470 -16.03 33.40 -11.38
C ALA A 470 -17.13 33.76 -10.36
N SER A 471 -17.27 33.00 -9.27
CA SER A 471 -18.31 33.20 -8.25
C SER A 471 -18.12 34.48 -7.41
N ARG A 472 -16.96 35.13 -7.50
CA ARG A 472 -16.44 36.11 -6.52
C ARG A 472 -15.65 37.22 -7.21
N PRO A 473 -16.20 38.44 -7.33
CA PRO A 473 -15.52 39.57 -7.96
C PRO A 473 -14.14 39.89 -7.35
N GLU A 474 -13.95 39.62 -6.05
CA GLU A 474 -12.68 39.79 -5.35
C GLU A 474 -11.53 38.90 -5.90
N PHE A 475 -11.86 37.85 -6.65
CA PHE A 475 -10.88 36.97 -7.30
C PHE A 475 -10.58 37.32 -8.76
N GLY A 476 -11.12 38.43 -9.31
CA GLY A 476 -10.85 38.87 -10.69
C GLY A 476 -9.38 39.21 -11.00
N ALA A 477 -8.53 39.30 -9.97
CA ALA A 477 -7.08 39.47 -10.04
C ALA A 477 -6.29 38.14 -10.06
N LEU A 478 -6.96 36.98 -10.07
CA LEU A 478 -6.33 35.67 -10.10
C LEU A 478 -6.50 35.02 -11.48
N ASP A 479 -5.40 34.50 -12.03
CA ASP A 479 -5.36 33.71 -13.26
C ASP A 479 -5.09 32.23 -12.95
N LEU A 480 -5.45 31.34 -13.87
CA LEU A 480 -4.87 30.00 -13.92
C LEU A 480 -3.44 30.09 -14.45
N ALA A 481 -2.49 29.44 -13.78
CA ALA A 481 -1.07 29.41 -14.17
C ALA A 481 -0.62 28.02 -14.63
N ASN A 482 -1.12 26.95 -14.02
CA ASN A 482 -0.85 25.58 -14.46
C ASN A 482 -2.10 24.72 -14.31
N ILE A 483 -2.37 23.87 -15.29
CA ILE A 483 -3.37 22.80 -15.20
C ILE A 483 -2.54 21.51 -15.15
N ASN A 484 -2.22 21.04 -13.95
CA ASN A 484 -1.19 20.01 -13.72
C ASN A 484 -1.74 18.59 -13.85
N SER A 485 -2.94 18.33 -13.34
CA SER A 485 -3.62 17.04 -13.45
C SER A 485 -5.15 17.25 -13.47
N PRO A 486 -5.97 16.22 -13.70
CA PRO A 486 -7.43 16.33 -13.63
C PRO A 486 -7.96 16.84 -12.27
N SER A 487 -7.13 16.79 -11.22
CA SER A 487 -7.45 17.15 -9.84
C SER A 487 -6.47 18.18 -9.24
N GLN A 488 -5.59 18.79 -10.04
CA GLN A 488 -4.63 19.78 -9.56
C GLN A 488 -4.47 20.96 -10.52
N VAL A 489 -4.77 22.16 -10.03
CA VAL A 489 -4.67 23.41 -10.77
C VAL A 489 -3.90 24.42 -9.93
N VAL A 490 -3.00 25.18 -10.54
CA VAL A 490 -2.26 26.27 -9.89
C VAL A 490 -2.85 27.60 -10.33
N ILE A 491 -3.16 28.45 -9.36
CA ILE A 491 -3.60 29.83 -9.57
C ILE A 491 -2.47 30.81 -9.25
N ALA A 492 -2.48 31.98 -9.89
CA ALA A 492 -1.46 33.01 -9.75
C ALA A 492 -2.07 34.41 -9.76
N GLY A 493 -1.50 35.33 -8.98
CA GLY A 493 -1.94 36.72 -8.92
C GLY A 493 -1.27 37.48 -7.77
N PRO A 494 -1.82 38.63 -7.33
CA PRO A 494 -1.27 39.39 -6.21
C PRO A 494 -1.16 38.53 -4.95
N THR A 495 -0.07 38.68 -4.17
CA THR A 495 0.20 37.83 -3.00
C THR A 495 -0.94 37.81 -1.99
N GLU A 496 -1.58 38.96 -1.75
CA GLU A 496 -2.74 39.09 -0.86
C GLU A 496 -3.97 38.35 -1.40
N ALA A 497 -4.26 38.45 -2.70
CA ALA A 497 -5.37 37.74 -3.33
C ALA A 497 -5.18 36.21 -3.25
N ILE A 498 -3.94 35.72 -3.41
CA ILE A 498 -3.59 34.31 -3.21
C ILE A 498 -3.81 33.88 -1.74
N GLN A 499 -3.41 34.69 -0.76
CA GLN A 499 -3.66 34.38 0.65
C GLN A 499 -5.16 34.33 0.97
N ASN A 500 -5.93 35.29 0.48
CA ASN A 500 -7.38 35.40 0.72
C ASN A 500 -8.20 34.33 0.01
N ALA A 501 -7.73 33.81 -1.13
CA ALA A 501 -8.42 32.77 -1.89
C ALA A 501 -8.53 31.41 -1.16
N ARG A 502 -7.62 31.13 -0.22
CA ARG A 502 -7.51 29.84 0.46
C ARG A 502 -8.84 29.31 1.02
N ALA A 503 -9.52 30.11 1.85
CA ALA A 503 -10.75 29.71 2.52
C ALA A 503 -11.90 29.43 1.53
N ALA A 504 -11.94 30.12 0.39
CA ALA A 504 -12.95 29.87 -0.63
C ALA A 504 -12.72 28.54 -1.36
N PHE A 505 -11.47 28.19 -1.67
CA PHE A 505 -11.15 26.90 -2.31
C PHE A 505 -11.30 25.72 -1.34
N GLU A 506 -10.85 25.86 -0.08
CA GLU A 506 -11.07 24.84 0.95
C GLU A 506 -12.58 24.63 1.20
N GLY A 507 -13.36 25.72 1.28
CA GLY A 507 -14.83 25.66 1.37
C GLY A 507 -15.54 25.09 0.14
N ALA A 508 -14.94 25.21 -1.05
CA ALA A 508 -15.44 24.59 -2.29
C ALA A 508 -15.05 23.10 -2.44
N GLY A 509 -14.37 22.52 -1.45
CA GLY A 509 -14.02 21.10 -1.43
C GLY A 509 -12.60 20.78 -1.92
N ALA A 510 -11.70 21.77 -2.03
CA ALA A 510 -10.29 21.48 -2.26
C ALA A 510 -9.71 20.67 -1.07
N ARG A 511 -9.13 19.50 -1.38
CA ARG A 511 -8.44 18.63 -0.42
C ARG A 511 -7.22 19.30 0.20
N ALA A 512 -6.54 20.17 -0.55
CA ALA A 512 -5.46 21.00 -0.03
C ALA A 512 -5.32 22.29 -0.85
N TYR A 513 -4.91 23.35 -0.19
CA TYR A 513 -4.51 24.62 -0.79
C TYR A 513 -3.06 24.92 -0.37
N VAL A 514 -2.13 24.92 -1.33
CA VAL A 514 -0.68 24.95 -1.06
C VAL A 514 -0.03 26.16 -1.73
N PRO A 515 0.28 27.23 -0.98
CA PRO A 515 1.09 28.34 -1.48
C PRO A 515 2.46 27.86 -1.97
N LEU A 516 2.84 28.25 -3.18
CA LEU A 516 4.10 27.87 -3.80
C LEU A 516 5.22 28.86 -3.44
N LYS A 517 6.43 28.33 -3.22
CA LYS A 517 7.62 29.14 -2.93
C LYS A 517 8.19 29.75 -4.22
N VAL A 518 7.52 30.78 -4.73
CA VAL A 518 7.89 31.53 -5.94
C VAL A 518 7.91 33.03 -5.68
N SER A 519 8.71 33.78 -6.46
CA SER A 519 8.90 35.22 -6.29
C SER A 519 7.84 36.09 -7.00
N ALA A 520 7.06 35.51 -7.92
CA ALA A 520 6.06 36.22 -8.70
C ALA A 520 4.94 35.29 -9.20
N ALA A 521 3.89 35.89 -9.77
CA ALA A 521 2.75 35.21 -10.38
C ALA A 521 3.10 34.71 -11.81
N PHE A 522 3.90 33.65 -11.94
CA PHE A 522 4.29 33.10 -13.25
C PHE A 522 3.10 32.57 -14.07
N HIS A 523 3.23 32.51 -15.39
CA HIS A 523 2.22 31.98 -16.32
C HIS A 523 0.85 32.69 -16.29
N SER A 524 0.85 33.98 -15.92
CA SER A 524 -0.33 34.83 -15.76
C SER A 524 -0.19 36.16 -16.52
N ARG A 525 -1.25 36.98 -16.52
CA ARG A 525 -1.23 38.36 -17.06
C ARG A 525 -0.11 39.22 -16.48
N TYR A 526 0.31 38.96 -15.25
CA TYR A 526 1.38 39.70 -14.57
C TYR A 526 2.77 39.50 -15.21
N MET A 527 2.93 38.48 -16.06
CA MET A 527 4.15 38.24 -16.82
C MET A 527 4.15 38.87 -18.22
N ALA A 528 3.12 39.62 -18.62
CA ALA A 528 3.05 40.23 -19.95
C ALA A 528 4.30 41.10 -20.31
N PRO A 529 4.85 41.96 -19.42
CA PRO A 529 6.07 42.72 -19.72
C PRO A 529 7.29 41.83 -19.95
N ALA A 530 7.43 40.75 -19.17
CA ALA A 530 8.51 39.76 -19.33
C ALA A 530 8.36 38.98 -20.64
N SER A 531 7.13 38.60 -21.01
CA SER A 531 6.80 37.97 -22.30
C SER A 531 7.15 38.86 -23.50
N GLU A 532 6.81 40.14 -23.48
CA GLU A 532 7.20 41.09 -24.53
C GLU A 532 8.71 41.30 -24.63
N ALA A 533 9.38 41.49 -23.49
CA ALA A 533 10.83 41.65 -23.43
C ALA A 533 11.55 40.38 -23.93
N PHE A 534 11.01 39.21 -23.62
CA PHE A 534 11.53 37.94 -24.12
C PHE A 534 11.25 37.75 -25.61
N GLY A 535 10.08 38.16 -26.12
CA GLY A 535 9.77 38.18 -27.54
C GLY A 535 10.77 38.99 -28.37
N ARG A 536 11.17 40.16 -27.87
CA ARG A 536 12.25 40.98 -28.48
C ARG A 536 13.60 40.27 -28.48
N PHE A 537 13.92 39.51 -27.43
CA PHE A 537 15.15 38.71 -27.36
C PHE A 537 15.11 37.50 -28.32
N LEU A 538 13.99 36.76 -28.35
CA LEU A 538 13.74 35.63 -29.25
C LEU A 538 13.83 36.00 -30.75
N ALA A 539 13.60 37.26 -31.11
CA ALA A 539 13.75 37.73 -32.49
C ALA A 539 15.20 37.64 -33.02
N GLY A 540 16.19 37.65 -32.12
CA GLY A 540 17.61 37.51 -32.46
C GLY A 540 18.09 36.07 -32.71
N PHE A 541 17.21 35.08 -32.59
CA PHE A 541 17.56 33.65 -32.73
C PHE A 541 16.74 32.97 -33.84
N GLU A 542 17.39 32.09 -34.59
CA GLU A 542 16.72 31.19 -35.54
C GLU A 542 16.18 29.95 -34.82
N PHE A 543 15.00 29.48 -35.23
CA PHE A 543 14.36 28.30 -34.68
C PHE A 543 14.10 27.31 -35.81
N LYS A 544 14.67 26.11 -35.71
CA LYS A 544 14.40 25.01 -36.63
C LYS A 544 13.08 24.32 -36.26
N PRO A 545 12.38 23.72 -37.24
CA PRO A 545 11.29 22.80 -36.95
C PRO A 545 11.77 21.67 -36.02
N PRO A 546 10.99 21.26 -34.99
CA PRO A 546 11.39 20.16 -34.11
C PRO A 546 11.55 18.85 -34.90
N ARG A 547 12.72 18.22 -34.83
CA ARG A 547 13.00 16.93 -35.50
C ARG A 547 12.20 15.78 -34.89
N ILE A 548 11.96 15.86 -33.57
CA ILE A 548 11.06 14.99 -32.82
C ILE A 548 9.87 15.87 -32.38
N PRO A 549 8.60 15.42 -32.52
CA PRO A 549 7.43 16.20 -32.11
C PRO A 549 7.47 16.63 -30.65
N VAL A 550 7.53 17.96 -30.41
CA VAL A 550 7.47 18.55 -29.05
C VAL A 550 6.06 19.03 -28.75
N VAL A 551 5.44 18.57 -27.66
CA VAL A 551 4.09 19.02 -27.26
C VAL A 551 4.16 20.35 -26.51
N SER A 552 3.48 21.37 -27.05
CA SER A 552 3.47 22.72 -26.49
C SER A 552 2.66 22.83 -25.20
N ASN A 553 3.16 23.60 -24.22
CA ASN A 553 2.44 23.85 -22.97
C ASN A 553 1.18 24.71 -23.15
N VAL A 554 1.16 25.59 -24.15
CA VAL A 554 0.07 26.56 -24.35
C VAL A 554 -1.08 25.92 -25.12
N GLU A 555 -0.78 25.10 -26.13
CA GLU A 555 -1.76 24.50 -27.03
C GLU A 555 -2.05 23.02 -26.71
N ALA A 556 -1.25 22.36 -25.88
CA ALA A 556 -1.33 20.92 -25.58
C ALA A 556 -1.33 20.03 -26.84
N ARG A 557 -0.60 20.48 -27.87
CA ARG A 557 -0.43 19.83 -29.18
C ARG A 557 1.01 20.00 -29.66
N PRO A 558 1.51 19.16 -30.59
CA PRO A 558 2.84 19.33 -31.16
C PRO A 558 3.04 20.74 -31.74
N HIS A 559 4.21 21.32 -31.52
CA HIS A 559 4.60 22.60 -32.14
C HIS A 559 4.50 22.52 -33.66
N ALA A 560 3.79 23.45 -34.27
CA ALA A 560 3.90 23.68 -35.71
C ALA A 560 5.27 24.31 -36.04
N PRO A 561 5.91 23.95 -37.17
CA PRO A 561 7.25 24.40 -37.56
C PRO A 561 7.50 25.91 -37.47
N ASP A 562 6.50 26.72 -37.83
CA ASP A 562 6.54 28.19 -37.87
C ASP A 562 6.21 28.85 -36.52
N ARG A 563 5.75 28.08 -35.53
CA ARG A 563 5.12 28.59 -34.30
C ARG A 563 6.01 28.56 -33.06
N VAL A 564 7.14 27.86 -33.10
CA VAL A 564 8.04 27.68 -31.93
C VAL A 564 8.36 29.00 -31.23
N ARG A 565 8.83 30.01 -31.97
CA ARG A 565 9.18 31.33 -31.42
C ARG A 565 7.98 32.02 -30.74
N GLN A 566 6.82 32.02 -31.39
CA GLN A 566 5.61 32.66 -30.88
C GLN A 566 5.12 31.95 -29.60
N LEU A 567 5.14 30.61 -29.59
CA LEU A 567 4.70 29.82 -28.45
C LEU A 567 5.61 29.99 -27.24
N LEU A 568 6.94 29.97 -27.44
CA LEU A 568 7.90 30.25 -26.36
C LEU A 568 7.73 31.65 -25.74
N GLN A 569 7.44 32.67 -26.57
CA GLN A 569 7.14 34.01 -26.09
C GLN A 569 5.90 34.00 -25.18
N VAL A 570 4.75 33.54 -25.69
CA VAL A 570 3.48 33.64 -24.94
C VAL A 570 3.41 32.67 -23.76
N GLN A 571 4.18 31.57 -23.75
CA GLN A 571 4.25 30.62 -22.65
C GLN A 571 4.58 31.28 -21.30
N ILE A 572 5.38 32.35 -21.30
CA ILE A 572 5.75 33.08 -20.07
C ILE A 572 4.54 33.71 -19.37
N ALA A 573 3.51 34.12 -20.13
CA ALA A 573 2.32 34.83 -19.64
C ALA A 573 0.99 34.09 -19.89
N ARG A 574 1.05 32.79 -20.24
CA ARG A 574 -0.14 31.95 -20.45
C ARG A 574 -0.05 30.65 -19.63
N PRO A 575 -1.19 30.04 -19.29
CA PRO A 575 -1.22 28.84 -18.44
C PRO A 575 -0.47 27.67 -19.08
N VAL A 576 0.24 26.88 -18.27
CA VAL A 576 0.82 25.60 -18.66
C VAL A 576 -0.25 24.51 -18.61
N ASN A 577 -0.73 24.06 -19.76
CA ASN A 577 -1.71 22.99 -19.90
C ASN A 577 -1.04 21.60 -19.89
N TRP A 578 -0.45 21.23 -18.75
CA TRP A 578 0.22 19.93 -18.58
C TRP A 578 -0.77 18.76 -18.66
N ALA A 579 -1.98 18.92 -18.12
CA ALA A 579 -3.02 17.90 -18.19
C ALA A 579 -3.44 17.60 -19.64
N GLY A 580 -3.63 18.63 -20.46
CA GLY A 580 -3.88 18.44 -21.89
C GLY A 580 -2.69 17.80 -22.62
N THR A 581 -1.46 18.13 -22.23
CA THR A 581 -0.23 17.53 -22.78
C THR A 581 -0.17 16.02 -22.52
N ILE A 582 -0.38 15.60 -21.26
CA ILE A 582 -0.41 14.17 -20.89
C ILE A 582 -1.60 13.46 -21.55
N GLN A 583 -2.79 14.07 -21.60
CA GLN A 583 -3.95 13.49 -22.31
C GLN A 583 -3.70 13.27 -23.81
N TYR A 584 -3.02 14.21 -24.48
CA TYR A 584 -2.65 14.06 -25.89
C TYR A 584 -1.66 12.91 -26.13
N LEU A 585 -0.69 12.73 -25.22
CA LEU A 585 0.28 11.65 -25.28
C LEU A 585 -0.36 10.28 -25.00
N LEU A 586 -1.20 10.18 -23.96
CA LEU A 586 -1.92 8.95 -23.61
C LEU A 586 -2.96 8.50 -24.67
N GLN A 587 -3.32 9.37 -25.61
CA GLN A 587 -4.12 9.01 -26.79
C GLN A 587 -3.31 8.32 -27.90
N GLN A 588 -1.97 8.32 -27.82
CA GLN A 588 -1.13 7.62 -28.78
C GLN A 588 -1.05 6.11 -28.46
N PRO A 589 -1.05 5.23 -29.48
CA PRO A 589 -1.09 3.78 -29.25
C PRO A 589 0.22 3.27 -28.65
N GLY A 590 0.12 2.58 -27.51
CA GLY A 590 1.29 1.99 -26.84
C GLY A 590 2.25 3.05 -26.27
N MET A 591 1.73 4.19 -25.81
CA MET A 591 2.51 5.29 -25.26
C MET A 591 3.12 4.95 -23.88
N GLU A 592 4.44 5.10 -23.78
CA GLU A 592 5.22 5.11 -22.55
C GLU A 592 5.79 6.52 -22.31
N ILE A 593 5.78 7.00 -21.07
CA ILE A 593 6.24 8.35 -20.72
C ILE A 593 7.26 8.27 -19.58
N ALA A 594 8.48 8.78 -19.80
CA ALA A 594 9.57 8.77 -18.83
C ALA A 594 10.05 10.19 -18.49
N GLU A 595 10.16 10.51 -17.20
CA GLU A 595 10.70 11.80 -16.73
C GLU A 595 12.24 11.82 -16.83
N VAL A 596 12.78 12.87 -17.46
CA VAL A 596 14.22 13.04 -17.68
C VAL A 596 14.66 14.35 -17.03
N GLY A 597 15.41 14.26 -15.94
CA GLY A 597 15.85 15.39 -15.14
C GLY A 597 15.91 15.06 -13.64
N PRO A 598 16.13 16.05 -12.76
CA PRO A 598 16.22 15.81 -11.33
C PRO A 598 14.83 15.61 -10.71
N GLY A 599 14.65 14.52 -9.96
CA GLY A 599 13.42 14.28 -9.17
C GLY A 599 12.41 13.36 -9.86
N MET A 600 11.16 13.42 -9.40
CA MET A 600 10.04 12.60 -9.89
C MET A 600 8.72 13.39 -9.89
N VAL A 601 8.78 14.70 -10.12
CA VAL A 601 7.60 15.57 -9.94
C VAL A 601 6.57 15.30 -11.02
N LEU A 602 6.98 15.18 -12.29
CA LEU A 602 6.06 14.87 -13.38
C LEU A 602 5.50 13.45 -13.25
N THR A 603 6.34 12.49 -12.84
CA THR A 603 5.96 11.10 -12.53
C THR A 603 4.89 11.04 -11.45
N ASN A 604 4.96 11.90 -10.43
CA ASN A 604 3.93 12.01 -9.41
C ASN A 604 2.65 12.68 -9.94
N LEU A 605 2.74 13.74 -10.76
CA LEU A 605 1.58 14.37 -11.40
C LEU A 605 0.82 13.41 -12.33
N MET A 606 1.53 12.51 -13.01
CA MET A 606 0.92 11.52 -13.92
C MET A 606 0.08 10.43 -13.23
N ARG A 607 0.16 10.29 -11.89
CA ARG A 607 -0.63 9.29 -11.14
C ARG A 607 -2.13 9.60 -11.06
N ASP A 608 -2.52 10.86 -11.26
CA ASP A 608 -3.91 11.32 -11.22
C ASP A 608 -4.67 11.04 -12.53
N PHE A 609 -4.01 10.51 -13.56
CA PHE A 609 -4.62 10.21 -14.85
C PHE A 609 -5.13 8.74 -14.84
N PRO A 610 -6.38 8.50 -15.29
CA PRO A 610 -6.90 7.14 -15.37
C PRO A 610 -6.10 6.30 -16.39
N ALA A 611 -6.04 4.99 -16.17
CA ALA A 611 -5.49 4.06 -17.16
C ALA A 611 -6.20 4.25 -18.52
N PRO A 612 -5.47 4.20 -19.65
CA PRO A 612 -6.02 4.54 -20.96
C PRO A 612 -7.18 3.61 -21.31
N SER A 613 -8.39 4.16 -21.35
CA SER A 613 -9.56 3.48 -21.87
C SER A 613 -9.49 3.47 -23.41
N THR A 614 -9.91 2.36 -24.02
CA THR A 614 -10.07 2.29 -25.47
C THR A 614 -11.30 3.08 -25.90
N VAL A 615 -11.16 4.40 -25.97
CA VAL A 615 -12.14 5.28 -26.63
C VAL A 615 -12.11 4.98 -28.14
N PRO A 616 -13.26 4.79 -28.81
CA PRO A 616 -13.28 4.64 -30.26
C PRO A 616 -12.62 5.86 -30.92
N ALA A 617 -11.75 5.62 -31.91
CA ALA A 617 -11.07 6.70 -32.61
C ALA A 617 -12.08 7.71 -33.18
N ALA A 618 -11.98 8.97 -32.76
CA ALA A 618 -12.77 10.05 -33.34
C ALA A 618 -12.43 10.15 -34.84
N ALA A 619 -13.47 10.28 -35.68
CA ALA A 619 -13.29 10.37 -37.12
C ALA A 619 -12.40 11.57 -37.49
N PRO A 620 -11.59 11.48 -38.55
CA PRO A 620 -10.74 12.58 -38.98
C PRO A 620 -11.61 13.78 -39.38
N VAL A 621 -11.52 14.88 -38.62
CA VAL A 621 -12.14 16.14 -38.99
C VAL A 621 -11.39 16.66 -40.22
N THR A 622 -12.06 16.62 -41.37
CA THR A 622 -11.57 17.21 -42.61
C THR A 622 -11.34 18.70 -42.43
N ALA A 623 -10.26 19.22 -43.04
CA ALA A 623 -9.94 20.63 -42.99
C ALA A 623 -11.07 21.45 -43.64
N ALA A 624 -11.79 22.23 -42.82
CA ALA A 624 -12.70 23.27 -43.30
C ALA A 624 -11.89 24.52 -43.70
N PRO A 625 -12.35 25.32 -44.68
CA PRO A 625 -11.52 26.35 -45.29
C PRO A 625 -11.24 27.53 -44.37
N THR A 626 -10.11 28.20 -44.63
CA THR A 626 -9.75 29.50 -44.05
C THR A 626 -10.81 30.57 -44.37
N SER A 627 -11.73 30.79 -43.44
CA SER A 627 -12.60 31.96 -43.44
C SER A 627 -11.87 33.16 -42.83
N ALA A 628 -11.81 34.26 -43.55
CA ALA A 628 -11.09 35.46 -43.11
C ALA A 628 -11.78 36.12 -41.90
N LEU A 629 -11.00 36.43 -40.86
CA LEU A 629 -11.42 37.36 -39.82
C LEU A 629 -11.24 38.80 -40.33
N HIS A 630 -12.35 39.45 -40.68
CA HIS A 630 -12.37 40.91 -40.80
C HIS A 630 -12.24 41.58 -39.42
N PRO A 631 -11.62 42.77 -39.33
CA PRO A 631 -11.37 43.47 -38.08
C PRO A 631 -12.62 44.20 -37.57
N GLY A 632 -12.87 44.19 -36.26
CA GLY A 632 -13.93 45.01 -35.68
C GLY A 632 -14.48 44.56 -34.32
N ALA A 633 -13.70 44.77 -33.24
CA ALA A 633 -14.22 44.93 -31.88
C ALA A 633 -13.17 45.70 -31.06
N GLU A 634 -13.55 46.87 -30.54
CA GLU A 634 -12.60 47.84 -30.00
C GLU A 634 -12.13 47.54 -28.57
N ILE A 635 -10.90 47.96 -28.27
CA ILE A 635 -10.30 47.95 -26.93
C ILE A 635 -10.83 49.16 -26.15
N PRO A 636 -11.41 48.99 -24.94
CA PRO A 636 -11.73 50.12 -24.07
C PRO A 636 -10.46 50.86 -23.66
N ARG A 637 -10.36 52.16 -23.96
CA ARG A 637 -9.23 53.00 -23.55
C ARG A 637 -9.24 53.23 -22.03
N PRO A 638 -8.07 53.29 -21.37
CA PRO A 638 -7.99 53.77 -19.99
C PRO A 638 -8.26 55.27 -19.90
N VAL A 639 -8.91 55.70 -18.82
CA VAL A 639 -9.12 57.12 -18.49
C VAL A 639 -7.81 57.73 -17.98
N ALA A 640 -7.53 58.97 -18.37
CA ALA A 640 -6.26 59.64 -18.09
C ALA A 640 -6.24 60.38 -16.73
N GLU A 641 -5.07 60.40 -16.08
CA GLU A 641 -4.67 61.44 -15.14
C GLU A 641 -3.85 62.54 -15.84
N PRO A 642 -3.91 63.82 -15.42
CA PRO A 642 -3.24 64.92 -16.09
C PRO A 642 -1.80 65.21 -15.60
N ALA A 643 -0.87 65.21 -16.56
CA ALA A 643 0.32 66.07 -16.73
C ALA A 643 1.05 66.65 -15.48
N SER A 644 2.36 66.42 -15.33
CA SER A 644 3.43 67.19 -16.01
C SER A 644 4.81 66.71 -15.48
N ALA A 645 5.99 66.89 -16.09
CA ALA A 645 6.45 67.26 -17.42
C ALA A 645 8.01 67.18 -17.43
N ARG A 646 8.63 66.56 -18.45
CA ARG A 646 10.05 66.75 -18.92
C ARG A 646 11.19 66.46 -17.88
N SER A 647 12.43 66.07 -18.19
CA SER A 647 13.17 65.50 -19.35
C SER A 647 14.64 65.22 -18.85
N ALA A 648 15.61 64.57 -19.51
CA ALA A 648 15.75 64.08 -20.88
C ALA A 648 16.93 63.05 -21.01
N VAL A 649 17.01 62.38 -22.17
CA VAL A 649 18.23 61.95 -22.92
C VAL A 649 19.29 60.99 -22.31
N ALA A 650 19.41 59.86 -23.01
CA ALA A 650 20.50 58.89 -23.22
C ALA A 650 21.98 59.24 -22.90
N SER A 651 22.78 58.19 -22.57
CA SER A 651 23.77 57.60 -23.52
C SER A 651 24.54 56.38 -22.96
N THR A 652 24.67 55.33 -23.78
CA THR A 652 25.66 54.21 -23.73
C THR A 652 27.01 54.63 -24.37
N PRO A 653 28.07 53.78 -24.48
CA PRO A 653 28.47 52.54 -23.75
C PRO A 653 29.99 52.50 -23.37
N ALA A 654 30.51 51.30 -23.07
CA ALA A 654 31.92 50.85 -23.17
C ALA A 654 32.92 51.36 -22.12
N SER A 655 34.01 50.65 -21.77
CA SER A 655 34.42 49.23 -21.93
C SER A 655 35.70 49.04 -21.10
N TRP A 656 35.89 47.93 -20.38
CA TRP A 656 37.20 47.62 -19.78
C TRP A 656 37.60 46.15 -19.92
N SER A 657 38.85 45.98 -20.31
CA SER A 657 39.58 44.72 -20.49
C SER A 657 40.71 44.63 -19.47
N GLY A 658 41.19 43.40 -19.21
CA GLY A 658 42.54 43.18 -18.68
C GLY A 658 42.59 42.83 -17.19
N ALA A 659 43.24 41.71 -16.90
CA ALA A 659 43.56 41.26 -15.54
C ALA A 659 44.91 41.83 -15.09
N GLU A 660 45.15 41.89 -13.77
CA GLU A 660 46.21 41.11 -13.10
C GLU A 660 46.23 41.37 -11.58
N ALA A 661 46.83 40.43 -10.83
CA ALA A 661 47.15 40.51 -9.39
C ALA A 661 48.70 40.51 -9.25
N PRO A 662 49.37 40.40 -8.06
CA PRO A 662 48.85 40.29 -6.67
C PRO A 662 49.66 41.02 -5.54
N ARG A 663 49.05 41.14 -4.34
CA ARG A 663 49.69 41.05 -2.97
C ARG A 663 50.73 42.13 -2.53
N PRO A 664 51.18 42.20 -1.24
CA PRO A 664 50.63 41.71 0.05
C PRO A 664 50.73 42.69 1.28
N MET A 665 50.33 42.20 2.48
CA MET A 665 50.68 42.63 3.86
C MET A 665 50.17 43.97 4.45
N ALA A 666 49.43 43.89 5.58
CA ALA A 666 49.93 44.24 6.93
C ALA A 666 48.86 44.07 8.06
N GLU A 667 49.16 43.21 9.04
CA GLU A 667 48.81 43.36 10.48
C GLU A 667 50.07 43.92 11.21
N PRO A 668 50.14 44.22 12.55
CA PRO A 668 49.22 43.87 13.67
C PRO A 668 49.04 44.92 14.82
N ALA A 669 48.33 44.49 15.88
CA ALA A 669 48.54 44.81 17.33
C ALA A 669 48.21 46.23 17.88
N SER A 670 47.95 46.47 19.19
CA SER A 670 47.46 45.63 20.32
C SER A 670 47.28 46.45 21.62
N ALA A 671 46.32 46.10 22.50
CA ALA A 671 46.38 46.19 23.99
C ALA A 671 45.10 45.53 24.58
N ARG A 672 45.03 44.54 25.49
CA ARG A 672 45.81 43.97 26.63
C ARG A 672 45.46 44.48 28.05
N SER A 673 44.64 43.70 28.79
CA SER A 673 44.74 43.29 30.21
C SER A 673 43.51 42.40 30.54
N ALA A 674 43.59 41.09 30.85
CA ALA A 674 44.07 40.41 32.08
C ALA A 674 43.28 40.85 33.35
N VAL A 675 42.74 39.98 34.24
CA VAL A 675 43.19 38.70 34.88
C VAL A 675 41.95 37.84 35.27
N ALA A 676 41.85 36.51 34.99
CA ALA A 676 42.08 35.30 35.85
C ALA A 676 41.32 35.23 37.23
N SER A 677 40.93 34.10 37.86
CA SER A 677 40.94 32.64 37.55
C SER A 677 40.12 31.80 38.58
N THR A 678 39.84 30.53 38.22
CA THR A 678 39.29 29.32 38.91
C THR A 678 40.07 28.84 40.18
N PRO A 679 39.85 27.63 40.84
CA PRO A 679 38.85 26.51 40.78
C PRO A 679 38.40 25.92 42.20
N VAL A 680 37.95 24.62 42.28
CA VAL A 680 37.97 23.62 43.42
C VAL A 680 36.64 23.40 44.22
N SER A 681 36.15 22.19 44.63
CA SER A 681 36.32 20.76 44.23
C SER A 681 35.36 19.74 44.94
N TRP A 682 35.02 18.61 44.28
CA TRP A 682 34.93 17.19 44.73
C TRP A 682 34.34 16.67 46.09
N SER A 683 33.44 15.66 45.96
CA SER A 683 33.47 14.28 46.55
C SER A 683 32.74 13.85 47.85
N GLY A 684 32.28 12.57 47.83
CA GLY A 684 31.97 11.70 48.98
C GLY A 684 30.50 11.61 49.42
N ALA A 685 29.90 10.50 49.90
CA ALA A 685 29.93 9.04 49.64
C ALA A 685 29.24 8.33 50.84
N GLU A 686 28.50 7.23 50.61
CA GLU A 686 27.95 6.28 51.62
C GLU A 686 26.92 6.80 52.66
N ALA A 687 26.11 5.98 53.33
CA ALA A 687 25.38 4.74 52.99
C ALA A 687 24.40 4.39 54.15
N LEU A 688 23.28 3.69 53.86
CA LEU A 688 22.64 2.60 54.65
C LEU A 688 21.11 2.51 54.43
N ARG A 689 20.59 1.28 54.47
CA ARG A 689 19.16 0.88 54.40
C ARG A 689 18.67 0.52 55.84
N PRO A 690 17.56 -0.22 56.13
CA PRO A 690 16.45 -0.75 55.29
C PRO A 690 15.01 -0.74 55.94
N VAL A 691 14.05 -1.43 55.29
CA VAL A 691 12.91 -2.23 55.85
C VAL A 691 11.46 -1.66 55.85
N ALA A 692 10.60 -2.40 55.11
CA ALA A 692 9.17 -2.78 55.31
C ALA A 692 7.93 -1.86 55.15
N GLU A 693 6.88 -2.54 54.67
CA GLU A 693 5.42 -2.41 54.84
C GLU A 693 4.92 -2.35 56.31
N PRO A 694 3.60 -2.28 56.64
CA PRO A 694 2.45 -1.62 55.99
C PRO A 694 1.53 -0.84 56.99
N ALA A 695 0.41 -0.32 56.46
CA ALA A 695 -0.91 -0.26 57.11
C ALA A 695 -1.30 0.80 58.18
N SER A 696 -2.52 1.33 57.93
CA SER A 696 -3.60 1.60 58.91
C SER A 696 -3.85 3.01 59.51
N ALA A 697 -5.12 3.42 59.34
CA ALA A 697 -6.02 4.01 60.33
C ALA A 697 -5.84 5.44 60.92
N ARG A 698 -6.72 6.33 60.43
CA ARG A 698 -7.71 7.13 61.20
C ARG A 698 -7.26 8.13 62.29
N SER A 699 -7.54 9.42 61.99
CA SER A 699 -8.17 10.43 62.89
C SER A 699 -7.32 10.96 64.06
N ALA A 700 -7.58 12.12 64.69
CA ALA A 700 -8.65 13.13 64.58
C ALA A 700 -8.18 14.52 65.11
N VAL A 701 -8.83 15.62 64.66
CA VAL A 701 -9.33 16.79 65.45
C VAL A 701 -8.42 17.35 66.58
N ALA A 702 -8.02 18.63 66.65
CA ALA A 702 -8.81 19.89 66.70
C ALA A 702 -7.87 21.15 66.57
N SER A 703 -8.24 22.45 66.62
CA SER A 703 -9.47 23.24 66.34
C SER A 703 -9.24 24.76 66.60
N ALA A 704 -9.72 25.65 65.71
CA ALA A 704 -10.27 27.03 65.90
C ALA A 704 -9.53 28.09 66.79
N PRO A 705 -9.88 29.41 66.80
CA PRO A 705 -10.89 30.21 66.03
C PRO A 705 -10.25 31.28 65.09
N ALA A 706 -10.87 32.03 64.18
CA ALA A 706 -12.24 32.44 63.78
C ALA A 706 -12.57 33.94 63.99
N SER A 707 -12.79 34.68 62.89
CA SER A 707 -13.44 36.00 62.79
C SER A 707 -14.19 36.16 61.43
N ARG A 708 -15.04 37.18 61.28
CA ARG A 708 -16.19 37.30 60.34
C ARG A 708 -16.43 38.79 59.96
N PRO A 709 -17.40 39.20 59.08
CA PRO A 709 -17.88 38.68 57.78
C PRO A 709 -18.28 39.80 56.74
N LEU A 710 -19.02 39.44 55.65
CA LEU A 710 -19.69 40.28 54.61
C LEU A 710 -18.79 40.96 53.55
N ALA A 711 -19.18 41.14 52.27
CA ALA A 711 -20.26 40.55 51.44
C ALA A 711 -20.02 40.79 49.92
N GLU A 712 -20.84 40.11 49.09
CA GLU A 712 -21.16 40.36 47.67
C GLU A 712 -20.16 40.06 46.53
N SER A 713 -20.68 39.28 45.57
CA SER A 713 -20.07 38.82 44.30
C SER A 713 -18.84 37.88 44.45
N LEU A 714 -18.67 36.82 43.67
CA LEU A 714 -19.34 36.39 42.45
C LEU A 714 -19.87 34.94 42.57
N ARG A 715 -21.00 34.67 41.90
CA ARG A 715 -21.55 33.31 41.73
C ARG A 715 -20.96 32.62 40.50
N SER A 716 -21.09 31.29 40.50
CA SER A 716 -21.01 30.35 39.37
C SER A 716 -19.64 29.74 39.04
N VAL A 717 -19.72 28.47 38.59
CA VAL A 717 -18.70 27.51 38.16
C VAL A 717 -18.17 26.55 39.26
N ALA A 718 -18.56 25.27 39.11
CA ALA A 718 -18.17 24.07 39.91
C ALA A 718 -18.65 24.07 41.39
N GLU A 719 -19.05 22.95 42.03
CA GLU A 719 -18.70 21.53 41.84
C GLU A 719 -19.87 20.54 42.19
N PRO A 720 -19.71 19.19 42.09
CA PRO A 720 -20.84 18.26 41.94
C PRO A 720 -21.28 17.45 43.18
N ALA A 721 -22.41 16.75 42.98
CA ALA A 721 -22.85 15.51 43.64
C ALA A 721 -23.43 15.55 45.09
N ARG A 722 -24.49 14.72 45.26
CA ARG A 722 -25.12 14.26 46.52
C ARG A 722 -25.99 15.25 47.32
N ALA A 723 -27.13 15.62 46.76
CA ALA A 723 -28.41 15.65 47.49
C ALA A 723 -29.60 15.68 46.51
N LEU A 724 -30.20 14.52 46.20
CA LEU A 724 -31.57 14.39 45.68
C LEU A 724 -32.03 12.93 45.71
N VAL A 725 -32.00 12.34 46.91
CA VAL A 725 -32.84 11.18 47.24
C VAL A 725 -34.04 11.72 48.00
N ASN A 726 -35.16 11.91 47.31
CA ASN A 726 -36.52 11.73 47.83
C ASN A 726 -37.57 12.12 46.78
N GLY A 727 -38.42 11.16 46.40
CA GLY A 727 -39.80 11.42 45.98
C GLY A 727 -40.02 12.10 44.63
N HIS A 728 -39.57 11.52 43.52
CA HIS A 728 -40.29 11.61 42.24
C HIS A 728 -40.40 10.21 41.62
N ASP A 729 -41.63 9.83 41.28
CA ASP A 729 -41.98 8.53 40.71
C ASP A 729 -41.48 8.43 39.24
N PRO A 730 -40.58 7.50 38.90
CA PRO A 730 -40.06 7.35 37.54
C PRO A 730 -41.08 6.72 36.56
N HIS A 731 -42.28 6.34 37.00
CA HIS A 731 -43.30 5.74 36.14
C HIS A 731 -44.20 6.74 35.40
N ARG A 732 -44.04 8.06 35.60
CA ARG A 732 -44.79 9.05 34.80
C ARG A 732 -44.08 9.36 33.49
N ALA A 733 -44.22 8.44 32.53
CA ALA A 733 -43.78 8.64 31.15
C ALA A 733 -44.40 9.92 30.56
N ALA A 734 -43.55 10.81 30.02
CA ALA A 734 -43.99 11.68 28.94
C ALA A 734 -44.40 10.78 27.76
N PRO A 735 -45.48 11.10 27.02
CA PRO A 735 -45.92 10.25 25.92
C PRO A 735 -44.80 10.12 24.89
N ALA A 736 -44.42 8.88 24.59
CA ALA A 736 -43.45 8.58 23.55
C ALA A 736 -43.96 9.09 22.20
N TRP A 737 -43.07 9.66 21.40
CA TRP A 737 -43.36 10.10 20.04
C TRP A 737 -43.89 8.93 19.18
N GLU A 738 -45.10 9.06 18.64
CA GLU A 738 -45.79 7.98 17.91
C GLU A 738 -45.11 7.56 16.58
N GLY A 739 -44.18 8.37 16.06
CA GLY A 739 -43.65 8.20 14.69
C GLY A 739 -42.44 7.28 14.50
N VAL A 740 -41.70 6.89 15.56
CA VAL A 740 -40.54 5.98 15.43
C VAL A 740 -40.85 4.64 16.08
N SER A 741 -41.31 3.69 15.25
CA SER A 741 -41.63 2.33 15.69
C SER A 741 -40.50 1.35 15.34
N PRO A 742 -40.45 0.17 15.97
CA PRO A 742 -39.54 -0.91 15.56
C PRO A 742 -39.69 -1.30 14.07
N ALA A 743 -40.87 -1.09 13.48
CA ALA A 743 -41.14 -1.32 12.06
C ALA A 743 -40.80 -0.11 11.16
N SER A 744 -40.49 1.08 11.69
CA SER A 744 -40.01 2.21 10.87
C SER A 744 -38.49 2.18 10.66
N LEU A 745 -37.77 1.31 11.37
CA LEU A 745 -36.32 1.13 11.19
C LEU A 745 -36.02 0.30 9.94
N GLY A 746 -35.14 0.83 9.09
CA GLY A 746 -34.71 0.20 7.84
C GLY A 746 -35.80 0.10 6.77
N SER A 747 -35.46 -0.57 5.68
CA SER A 747 -36.26 -0.62 4.45
C SER A 747 -37.56 -1.43 4.62
N ALA A 748 -38.69 -0.82 4.26
CA ALA A 748 -39.97 -1.51 4.15
C ALA A 748 -39.99 -2.53 3.01
N GLU A 749 -39.30 -2.24 1.90
CA GLU A 749 -39.14 -3.15 0.76
C GLU A 749 -38.38 -4.41 1.18
N PHE A 750 -37.32 -4.28 1.99
CA PHE A 750 -36.58 -5.41 2.56
C PHE A 750 -37.50 -6.34 3.35
N ARG A 751 -38.29 -5.75 4.26
CA ARG A 751 -39.23 -6.48 5.11
C ARG A 751 -40.30 -7.20 4.30
N ALA A 752 -40.85 -6.56 3.27
CA ALA A 752 -41.84 -7.13 2.37
C ALA A 752 -41.25 -8.29 1.53
N ASP A 753 -40.04 -8.12 0.97
CA ASP A 753 -39.38 -9.14 0.16
C ASP A 753 -39.12 -10.41 0.99
N TYR A 754 -38.51 -10.26 2.17
CA TYR A 754 -38.15 -11.38 3.01
C TYR A 754 -39.30 -11.90 3.89
N GLY A 755 -40.45 -11.23 3.96
CA GLY A 755 -41.59 -11.64 4.80
C GLY A 755 -41.32 -11.52 6.30
N ILE A 756 -40.59 -10.46 6.70
CA ILE A 756 -40.12 -10.26 8.08
C ILE A 756 -40.69 -9.00 8.74
N LYS A 757 -40.83 -9.04 10.07
CA LYS A 757 -41.40 -8.01 10.92
C LYS A 757 -40.48 -6.79 11.11
N TYR A 758 -39.16 -7.01 11.08
CA TYR A 758 -38.13 -5.99 11.32
C TYR A 758 -37.03 -6.07 10.27
N ALA A 759 -36.32 -4.96 10.01
CA ALA A 759 -35.14 -4.94 9.14
C ALA A 759 -33.89 -5.45 9.90
N TYR A 760 -33.99 -6.67 10.43
CA TYR A 760 -33.03 -7.33 11.31
C TYR A 760 -32.76 -8.76 10.82
N VAL A 761 -31.48 -9.14 10.83
CA VAL A 761 -31.00 -10.44 10.35
C VAL A 761 -30.03 -11.04 11.36
N ALA A 762 -30.13 -12.34 11.63
CA ALA A 762 -29.04 -13.11 12.23
C ALA A 762 -28.19 -13.73 11.11
N GLY A 763 -26.94 -13.30 10.98
CA GLY A 763 -26.02 -13.84 10.00
C GLY A 763 -25.55 -15.24 10.33
N ALA A 764 -25.02 -15.93 9.34
CA ALA A 764 -24.55 -17.30 9.55
C ALA A 764 -23.28 -17.35 10.42
N MET A 765 -23.16 -18.44 11.18
CA MET A 765 -21.98 -18.73 12.01
C MET A 765 -21.56 -20.18 11.71
N TYR A 766 -20.28 -20.32 11.34
CA TYR A 766 -19.64 -21.53 10.81
C TYR A 766 -19.97 -22.82 11.57
N ARG A 767 -20.03 -23.96 10.86
CA ARG A 767 -20.31 -25.30 11.42
C ARG A 767 -21.59 -25.40 12.25
N GLY A 768 -22.68 -24.80 11.78
CA GLY A 768 -23.99 -24.90 12.43
C GLY A 768 -24.09 -24.19 13.79
N ILE A 769 -23.14 -23.31 14.14
CA ILE A 769 -23.25 -22.44 15.32
C ILE A 769 -24.50 -21.54 15.18
N ALA A 770 -24.77 -21.05 13.97
CA ALA A 770 -26.10 -20.61 13.56
C ALA A 770 -26.91 -21.86 13.20
N SER A 771 -27.54 -22.42 14.23
CA SER A 771 -28.17 -23.74 14.19
C SER A 771 -29.51 -23.74 13.45
N LYS A 772 -30.00 -24.94 13.13
CA LYS A 772 -31.34 -25.13 12.58
C LYS A 772 -32.42 -24.69 13.58
N GLU A 773 -32.18 -24.89 14.88
CA GLU A 773 -33.05 -24.43 15.97
C GLU A 773 -33.10 -22.89 16.05
N MET A 774 -31.95 -22.22 15.88
CA MET A 774 -31.86 -20.75 15.84
C MET A 774 -32.63 -20.17 14.66
N VAL A 775 -32.46 -20.75 13.47
CA VAL A 775 -33.18 -20.34 12.26
C VAL A 775 -34.70 -20.56 12.41
N VAL A 776 -35.12 -21.69 12.99
CA VAL A 776 -36.54 -21.96 13.27
C VAL A 776 -37.12 -20.98 14.30
N ALA A 777 -36.37 -20.64 15.36
CA ALA A 777 -36.80 -19.68 16.36
C ALA A 777 -36.98 -18.26 15.78
N LEU A 778 -36.08 -17.84 14.89
CA LEU A 778 -36.18 -16.56 14.18
C LEU A 778 -37.33 -16.54 13.18
N GLY A 779 -37.47 -17.58 12.34
CA GLY A 779 -38.54 -17.68 11.36
C GLY A 779 -39.93 -17.62 12.00
N ARG A 780 -40.13 -18.34 13.12
CA ARG A 780 -41.37 -18.30 13.92
C ARG A 780 -41.65 -16.94 14.56
N ALA A 781 -40.62 -16.14 14.82
CA ALA A 781 -40.74 -14.75 15.29
C ALA A 781 -40.91 -13.72 14.15
N GLY A 782 -40.95 -14.17 12.88
CA GLY A 782 -40.98 -13.28 11.72
C GLY A 782 -39.66 -12.53 11.50
N MET A 783 -38.52 -13.16 11.76
CA MET A 783 -37.17 -12.64 11.50
C MET A 783 -36.38 -13.56 10.57
N LEU A 784 -35.37 -13.01 9.89
CA LEU A 784 -34.49 -13.79 9.03
C LEU A 784 -33.26 -14.29 9.80
N GLY A 785 -33.01 -15.60 9.74
CA GLY A 785 -31.75 -16.21 10.17
C GLY A 785 -31.16 -17.05 9.04
N PHE A 786 -29.84 -17.01 8.89
CA PHE A 786 -29.10 -17.85 7.94
C PHE A 786 -28.44 -19.05 8.63
N PHE A 787 -28.75 -20.27 8.16
CA PHE A 787 -28.13 -21.49 8.68
C PHE A 787 -26.64 -21.55 8.36
N GLY A 788 -25.83 -21.91 9.35
CA GLY A 788 -24.36 -22.02 9.28
C GLY A 788 -23.83 -23.23 8.51
N ALA A 789 -24.22 -23.39 7.24
CA ALA A 789 -23.82 -24.53 6.41
C ALA A 789 -22.30 -24.64 6.16
N GLY A 790 -21.58 -23.51 6.13
CA GLY A 790 -20.14 -23.48 5.91
C GLY A 790 -19.37 -24.42 6.85
N GLY A 791 -18.58 -25.33 6.27
CA GLY A 791 -17.75 -26.29 7.01
C GLY A 791 -18.47 -27.53 7.56
N LEU A 792 -19.76 -27.72 7.25
CA LEU A 792 -20.49 -28.97 7.48
C LEU A 792 -20.45 -29.88 6.25
N PRO A 793 -20.52 -31.21 6.41
CA PRO A 793 -20.82 -32.13 5.32
C PRO A 793 -22.17 -31.84 4.66
N LEU A 794 -22.28 -32.04 3.35
CA LEU A 794 -23.54 -31.86 2.59
C LEU A 794 -24.72 -32.63 3.20
N ARG A 795 -24.47 -33.86 3.69
CA ARG A 795 -25.47 -34.71 4.37
C ARG A 795 -26.06 -34.03 5.62
N ASP A 796 -25.25 -33.28 6.36
CA ASP A 796 -25.69 -32.62 7.59
C ASP A 796 -26.41 -31.30 7.28
N THR A 797 -25.98 -30.61 6.23
CA THR A 797 -26.71 -29.47 5.64
C THR A 797 -28.09 -29.89 5.09
N GLU A 798 -28.19 -31.04 4.42
CA GLU A 798 -29.47 -31.61 3.94
C GLU A 798 -30.40 -31.97 5.11
N GLN A 799 -29.89 -32.63 6.16
CA GLN A 799 -30.66 -32.92 7.38
C GLN A 799 -31.13 -31.65 8.11
N ALA A 800 -30.29 -30.63 8.19
CA ALA A 800 -30.65 -29.34 8.78
C ALA A 800 -31.74 -28.64 7.96
N LEU A 801 -31.62 -28.66 6.63
CA LEU A 801 -32.61 -28.07 5.72
C LEU A 801 -33.97 -28.79 5.81
N HIS A 802 -33.99 -30.12 5.83
CA HIS A 802 -35.20 -30.92 6.08
C HIS A 802 -35.87 -30.56 7.40
N TYR A 803 -35.09 -30.39 8.48
CA TYR A 803 -35.62 -29.95 9.77
C TYR A 803 -36.23 -28.55 9.67
N ILE A 804 -35.50 -27.57 9.13
CA ILE A 804 -35.98 -26.18 8.98
C ILE A 804 -37.29 -26.15 8.20
N GLN A 805 -37.37 -26.82 7.04
CA GLN A 805 -38.57 -26.83 6.19
C GLN A 805 -39.76 -27.56 6.83
N ARG A 806 -39.52 -28.58 7.66
CA ARG A 806 -40.59 -29.24 8.43
C ARG A 806 -41.14 -28.33 9.52
N GLU A 807 -40.27 -27.62 10.23
CA GLU A 807 -40.63 -26.75 11.35
C GLU A 807 -41.20 -25.38 10.92
N LEU A 808 -40.87 -24.92 9.69
CA LEU A 808 -41.31 -23.67 9.05
C LEU A 808 -42.13 -23.96 7.79
N SER A 809 -43.33 -24.51 7.98
CA SER A 809 -44.19 -25.04 6.91
C SER A 809 -45.30 -24.10 6.45
N ARG A 810 -45.41 -22.88 7.01
CA ARG A 810 -46.47 -21.89 6.70
C ARG A 810 -45.95 -20.71 5.88
N GLY A 811 -44.72 -20.81 5.37
CA GLY A 811 -44.05 -19.76 4.60
C GLY A 811 -43.21 -18.81 5.45
N GLU A 812 -42.87 -19.20 6.68
CA GLU A 812 -41.96 -18.45 7.54
C GLU A 812 -40.56 -18.27 6.91
N PRO A 813 -39.89 -17.15 7.18
CA PRO A 813 -38.61 -16.83 6.55
C PRO A 813 -37.43 -17.62 7.13
N TYR A 814 -36.58 -18.13 6.24
CA TYR A 814 -35.25 -18.65 6.55
C TYR A 814 -34.29 -18.41 5.38
N GLY A 815 -33.00 -18.56 5.63
CA GLY A 815 -31.99 -18.64 4.58
C GLY A 815 -30.87 -19.62 4.90
N MET A 816 -30.04 -19.91 3.90
CA MET A 816 -28.88 -20.79 4.03
C MET A 816 -27.60 -20.04 3.69
N ASN A 817 -26.51 -20.27 4.42
CA ASN A 817 -25.20 -19.74 4.03
C ASN A 817 -24.68 -20.47 2.79
N LEU A 818 -24.15 -19.72 1.83
CA LEU A 818 -23.36 -20.25 0.70
C LEU A 818 -21.95 -19.67 0.81
N LEU A 819 -21.01 -20.51 1.22
CA LEU A 819 -19.61 -20.14 1.43
C LEU A 819 -18.82 -20.41 0.15
N SER A 820 -18.13 -19.39 -0.37
CA SER A 820 -17.27 -19.58 -1.54
C SER A 820 -16.19 -20.62 -1.28
N SER A 821 -16.01 -21.56 -2.21
CA SER A 821 -15.03 -22.66 -2.07
C SER A 821 -14.05 -22.71 -3.25
N PRO A 822 -13.13 -21.73 -3.44
CA PRO A 822 -12.26 -21.68 -4.62
C PRO A 822 -11.36 -22.91 -4.80
N GLN A 823 -10.94 -23.55 -3.71
CA GLN A 823 -10.11 -24.77 -3.72
C GLN A 823 -10.93 -26.04 -3.97
N ASN A 824 -12.26 -26.00 -3.83
CA ASN A 824 -13.16 -27.08 -4.17
C ASN A 824 -14.47 -26.53 -4.79
N PRO A 825 -14.42 -26.09 -6.06
CA PRO A 825 -15.61 -25.51 -6.73
C PRO A 825 -16.77 -26.49 -6.85
N GLN A 826 -16.51 -27.80 -6.84
CA GLN A 826 -17.54 -28.83 -6.90
C GLN A 826 -18.41 -28.83 -5.63
N LEU A 827 -17.83 -28.63 -4.45
CA LEU A 827 -18.60 -28.52 -3.20
C LEU A 827 -19.60 -27.35 -3.26
N GLU A 828 -19.23 -26.23 -3.91
CA GLU A 828 -20.11 -25.08 -4.08
C GLU A 828 -21.25 -25.39 -5.07
N GLU A 829 -20.96 -26.06 -6.19
CA GLU A 829 -21.98 -26.54 -7.13
C GLU A 829 -22.92 -27.58 -6.50
N ASP A 830 -22.41 -28.53 -5.73
CA ASP A 830 -23.20 -29.56 -5.02
C ASP A 830 -24.11 -28.93 -3.95
N THR A 831 -23.60 -27.89 -3.26
CA THR A 831 -24.40 -27.11 -2.29
C THR A 831 -25.52 -26.34 -3.01
N VAL A 832 -25.24 -25.76 -4.18
CA VAL A 832 -26.27 -25.11 -5.00
C VAL A 832 -27.27 -26.12 -5.56
N ASP A 833 -26.83 -27.30 -6.01
CA ASP A 833 -27.73 -28.39 -6.45
C ASP A 833 -28.65 -28.85 -5.31
N LEU A 834 -28.13 -28.98 -4.08
CA LEU A 834 -28.93 -29.24 -2.88
C LEU A 834 -29.96 -28.13 -2.62
N TYR A 835 -29.55 -26.86 -2.67
CA TYR A 835 -30.43 -25.71 -2.41
C TYR A 835 -31.54 -25.58 -3.45
N LEU A 836 -31.24 -25.84 -4.73
CA LEU A 836 -32.22 -25.85 -5.82
C LEU A 836 -33.19 -27.03 -5.70
N LYS A 837 -32.68 -28.25 -5.41
CA LYS A 837 -33.47 -29.47 -5.17
C LYS A 837 -34.55 -29.27 -4.11
N TYR A 838 -34.23 -28.54 -3.04
CA TYR A 838 -35.14 -28.25 -1.92
C TYR A 838 -35.83 -26.88 -2.01
N GLY A 839 -35.65 -26.11 -3.08
CA GLY A 839 -36.35 -24.83 -3.27
C GLY A 839 -35.96 -23.74 -2.26
N VAL A 840 -34.71 -23.72 -1.79
CA VAL A 840 -34.17 -22.65 -0.93
C VAL A 840 -34.21 -21.33 -1.68
N ARG A 841 -34.90 -20.33 -1.11
CA ARG A 841 -35.10 -19.02 -1.77
C ARG A 841 -34.10 -17.96 -1.40
N ASN A 842 -33.47 -18.03 -0.23
CA ASN A 842 -32.62 -16.98 0.29
C ASN A 842 -31.25 -17.55 0.65
N VAL A 843 -30.17 -16.99 0.10
CA VAL A 843 -28.80 -17.33 0.50
C VAL A 843 -28.01 -16.12 0.97
N GLU A 844 -27.19 -16.32 1.99
CA GLU A 844 -26.14 -15.40 2.41
C GLU A 844 -24.85 -15.85 1.71
N ALA A 845 -24.40 -15.09 0.72
CA ALA A 845 -23.18 -15.38 -0.02
C ALA A 845 -21.97 -14.76 0.72
N ALA A 846 -21.07 -15.61 1.22
CA ALA A 846 -19.94 -15.21 2.07
C ALA A 846 -18.58 -15.66 1.51
N SER A 847 -17.51 -14.92 1.86
CA SER A 847 -16.11 -15.17 1.45
C SER A 847 -15.84 -15.15 -0.06
N TYR A 848 -16.74 -14.55 -0.86
CA TYR A 848 -16.55 -14.40 -2.31
C TYR A 848 -15.53 -13.29 -2.63
N MET A 849 -14.36 -13.67 -3.16
CA MET A 849 -13.41 -12.74 -3.78
C MET A 849 -13.66 -12.56 -5.29
N VAL A 850 -14.30 -13.54 -5.92
CA VAL A 850 -14.67 -13.57 -7.34
C VAL A 850 -16.02 -14.25 -7.52
N ILE A 851 -16.82 -13.83 -8.49
CA ILE A 851 -18.13 -14.44 -8.77
C ILE A 851 -17.96 -15.82 -9.44
N THR A 852 -18.61 -16.83 -8.88
CA THR A 852 -18.53 -18.23 -9.35
C THR A 852 -19.69 -18.62 -10.27
N PRO A 853 -19.53 -19.65 -11.12
CA PRO A 853 -20.64 -20.22 -11.90
C PRO A 853 -21.80 -20.74 -11.03
N ALA A 854 -21.51 -21.36 -9.88
CA ALA A 854 -22.52 -21.91 -8.97
C ALA A 854 -23.46 -20.82 -8.42
N LEU A 855 -22.88 -19.72 -7.92
CA LEU A 855 -23.62 -18.57 -7.41
C LEU A 855 -24.47 -17.90 -8.50
N VAL A 856 -23.91 -17.74 -9.71
CA VAL A 856 -24.67 -17.23 -10.87
C VAL A 856 -25.82 -18.19 -11.22
N ARG A 857 -25.57 -19.49 -11.29
CA ARG A 857 -26.60 -20.50 -11.58
C ARG A 857 -27.75 -20.44 -10.58
N PHE A 858 -27.46 -20.32 -9.28
CA PHE A 858 -28.48 -20.12 -8.25
C PHE A 858 -29.35 -18.89 -8.56
N ARG A 859 -28.73 -17.72 -8.80
CA ARG A 859 -29.46 -16.48 -9.15
C ARG A 859 -30.33 -16.62 -10.38
N LEU A 860 -29.76 -17.14 -11.47
CA LEU A 860 -30.36 -17.13 -12.80
C LEU A 860 -31.49 -18.16 -12.97
N GLN A 861 -31.37 -19.34 -12.34
CA GLN A 861 -32.47 -20.32 -12.35
C GLN A 861 -33.73 -19.81 -11.63
N GLY A 862 -33.59 -18.79 -10.77
CA GLY A 862 -34.72 -18.14 -10.12
C GLY A 862 -35.41 -17.05 -10.96
N LEU A 863 -34.85 -16.65 -12.11
CA LEU A 863 -35.36 -15.51 -12.89
C LEU A 863 -36.66 -15.82 -13.63
N PHE A 864 -37.56 -14.83 -13.62
CA PHE A 864 -38.80 -14.81 -14.39
C PHE A 864 -39.26 -13.36 -14.64
N ARG A 865 -40.22 -13.19 -15.55
CA ARG A 865 -40.96 -11.93 -15.71
C ARG A 865 -42.20 -11.94 -14.81
N ASP A 866 -42.41 -10.88 -14.03
CA ASP A 866 -43.64 -10.72 -13.26
C ASP A 866 -44.82 -10.25 -14.13
N ALA A 867 -46.01 -10.11 -13.53
CA ALA A 867 -47.24 -9.72 -14.22
C ALA A 867 -47.21 -8.28 -14.80
N SER A 868 -46.25 -7.44 -14.40
CA SER A 868 -46.01 -6.11 -14.98
C SER A 868 -44.96 -6.12 -16.10
N GLY A 869 -44.36 -7.29 -16.40
CA GLY A 869 -43.25 -7.45 -17.34
C GLY A 869 -41.87 -7.16 -16.71
N GLY A 870 -41.83 -6.83 -15.42
CA GLY A 870 -40.61 -6.58 -14.65
C GLY A 870 -39.75 -7.85 -14.51
N VAL A 871 -38.43 -7.68 -14.45
CA VAL A 871 -37.49 -8.79 -14.26
C VAL A 871 -37.22 -8.97 -12.77
N THR A 872 -37.46 -10.16 -12.25
CA THR A 872 -37.28 -10.47 -10.83
C THR A 872 -36.79 -11.91 -10.65
N SER A 873 -36.37 -12.27 -9.43
CA SER A 873 -35.91 -13.63 -9.11
C SER A 873 -36.61 -14.19 -7.88
N ARG A 874 -36.89 -15.50 -7.91
CA ARG A 874 -37.29 -16.30 -6.74
C ARG A 874 -36.12 -16.62 -5.82
N HIS A 875 -34.89 -16.51 -6.33
CA HIS A 875 -33.65 -16.85 -5.64
C HIS A 875 -32.91 -15.56 -5.29
N ARG A 876 -32.95 -15.20 -4.01
CA ARG A 876 -32.36 -13.99 -3.46
C ARG A 876 -30.97 -14.23 -2.90
N ILE A 877 -30.08 -13.30 -3.20
CA ILE A 877 -28.70 -13.31 -2.72
C ILE A 877 -28.50 -12.07 -1.85
N MET A 878 -28.17 -12.32 -0.59
CA MET A 878 -27.58 -11.33 0.31
C MET A 878 -26.07 -11.53 0.31
N ALA A 879 -25.33 -10.65 -0.36
CA ALA A 879 -23.88 -10.76 -0.46
C ALA A 879 -23.20 -10.03 0.70
N LYS A 880 -22.46 -10.77 1.53
CA LYS A 880 -21.72 -10.20 2.66
C LYS A 880 -20.33 -9.77 2.19
N VAL A 881 -20.05 -8.46 2.27
CA VAL A 881 -18.91 -7.81 1.59
C VAL A 881 -18.21 -6.79 2.48
N SER A 882 -16.88 -6.82 2.46
CA SER A 882 -15.99 -5.89 3.19
C SER A 882 -15.26 -4.89 2.27
N ARG A 883 -15.38 -5.06 0.93
CA ARG A 883 -14.55 -4.41 -0.09
C ARG A 883 -15.37 -3.82 -1.24
N PRO A 884 -15.10 -2.56 -1.68
CA PRO A 884 -15.81 -1.94 -2.79
C PRO A 884 -15.77 -2.72 -4.11
N GLU A 885 -14.63 -3.30 -4.48
CA GLU A 885 -14.46 -4.05 -5.72
C GLU A 885 -15.25 -5.37 -5.74
N VAL A 886 -15.45 -5.99 -4.56
CA VAL A 886 -16.31 -7.18 -4.42
C VAL A 886 -17.78 -6.75 -4.46
N ALA A 887 -18.14 -5.67 -3.78
CA ALA A 887 -19.48 -5.10 -3.83
C ALA A 887 -19.90 -4.74 -5.26
N GLU A 888 -19.04 -4.10 -6.05
CA GLU A 888 -19.28 -3.81 -7.47
C GLU A 888 -19.58 -5.08 -8.28
N ALA A 889 -18.85 -6.18 -8.04
CA ALA A 889 -19.08 -7.45 -8.73
C ALA A 889 -20.46 -8.08 -8.44
N PHE A 890 -21.04 -7.82 -7.26
CA PHE A 890 -22.40 -8.23 -6.91
C PHE A 890 -23.48 -7.23 -7.36
N LEU A 891 -23.13 -5.94 -7.48
CA LEU A 891 -24.01 -4.87 -7.97
C LEU A 891 -24.19 -4.91 -9.49
N ARG A 892 -23.22 -5.45 -10.25
CA ARG A 892 -23.33 -5.61 -11.70
C ARG A 892 -24.15 -6.85 -12.08
N PRO A 893 -24.63 -6.94 -13.33
CA PRO A 893 -25.27 -8.16 -13.86
C PRO A 893 -24.27 -9.32 -13.94
N ALA A 894 -24.76 -10.55 -14.04
CA ALA A 894 -23.90 -11.72 -14.21
C ALA A 894 -23.03 -11.62 -15.47
N SER A 895 -21.74 -11.94 -15.35
CA SER A 895 -20.78 -11.87 -16.47
C SER A 895 -21.24 -12.73 -17.65
N GLU A 896 -21.35 -12.12 -18.83
CA GLU A 896 -21.77 -12.78 -20.08
C GLU A 896 -21.02 -14.10 -20.35
N ARG A 897 -19.72 -14.16 -20.03
CA ARG A 897 -18.90 -15.38 -20.15
C ARG A 897 -19.42 -16.54 -19.28
N ILE A 898 -19.91 -16.26 -18.08
CA ILE A 898 -20.49 -17.26 -17.17
C ILE A 898 -21.90 -17.61 -17.64
N VAL A 899 -22.71 -16.62 -18.00
CA VAL A 899 -24.08 -16.81 -18.53
C VAL A 899 -24.07 -17.71 -19.77
N LYS A 900 -23.22 -17.39 -20.76
CA LYS A 900 -23.05 -18.17 -21.98
C LYS A 900 -22.63 -19.61 -21.69
N ARG A 901 -21.66 -19.83 -20.81
CA ARG A 901 -21.24 -21.17 -20.40
C ARG A 901 -22.37 -21.97 -19.75
N LEU A 902 -23.13 -21.36 -18.85
CA LEU A 902 -24.27 -22.02 -18.19
C LEU A 902 -25.38 -22.37 -19.20
N LEU A 903 -25.60 -21.51 -20.21
CA LEU A 903 -26.56 -21.75 -21.30
C LEU A 903 -26.09 -22.89 -22.22
N GLU A 904 -24.82 -22.90 -22.63
CA GLU A 904 -24.19 -23.96 -23.42
C GLU A 904 -24.23 -25.33 -22.70
N GLN A 905 -24.13 -25.32 -21.38
CA GLN A 905 -24.26 -26.52 -20.53
C GLN A 905 -25.71 -26.93 -20.24
N GLY A 906 -26.71 -26.20 -20.74
CA GLY A 906 -28.13 -26.44 -20.43
C GLY A 906 -28.50 -26.22 -18.96
N ARG A 907 -27.65 -25.53 -18.18
CA ARG A 907 -27.85 -25.25 -16.75
C ARG A 907 -28.77 -24.04 -16.51
N ILE A 908 -29.02 -23.21 -17.53
CA ILE A 908 -30.04 -22.14 -17.53
C ILE A 908 -30.77 -22.11 -18.87
N THR A 909 -31.98 -21.54 -18.92
CA THR A 909 -32.72 -21.35 -20.17
C THR A 909 -32.23 -20.12 -20.95
N ARG A 910 -32.56 -20.06 -22.23
CA ARG A 910 -32.29 -18.87 -23.07
C ARG A 910 -32.97 -17.61 -22.50
N GLU A 911 -34.21 -17.72 -22.02
CA GLU A 911 -34.91 -16.61 -21.38
C GLU A 911 -34.16 -16.12 -20.12
N GLN A 912 -33.70 -17.05 -19.26
CA GLN A 912 -32.92 -16.69 -18.07
C GLN A 912 -31.60 -15.99 -18.42
N ALA A 913 -30.94 -16.39 -19.51
CA ALA A 913 -29.75 -15.73 -20.03
C ALA A 913 -30.04 -14.33 -20.60
N GLU A 914 -31.17 -14.12 -21.27
CA GLU A 914 -31.58 -12.80 -21.77
C GLU A 914 -31.96 -11.86 -20.60
N LEU A 915 -32.69 -12.38 -19.61
CA LEU A 915 -33.09 -11.67 -18.40
C LEU A 915 -31.89 -11.30 -17.49
N SER A 916 -30.80 -12.06 -17.51
CA SER A 916 -29.65 -11.88 -16.60
C SER A 916 -28.99 -10.51 -16.71
N THR A 917 -29.14 -9.83 -17.85
CA THR A 917 -28.57 -8.51 -18.13
C THR A 917 -29.32 -7.35 -17.46
N ARG A 918 -30.56 -7.59 -16.98
CA ARG A 918 -31.50 -6.55 -16.52
C ARG A 918 -31.60 -6.44 -15.00
N ILE A 919 -30.80 -7.21 -14.26
CA ILE A 919 -30.86 -7.32 -12.80
C ILE A 919 -29.44 -7.51 -12.24
N ALA A 920 -29.20 -7.02 -11.03
CA ALA A 920 -27.96 -7.29 -10.30
C ALA A 920 -27.90 -8.74 -9.81
N LEU A 921 -26.67 -9.21 -9.60
CA LEU A 921 -26.41 -10.55 -9.06
C LEU A 921 -26.98 -10.70 -7.64
N ALA A 922 -26.83 -9.68 -6.79
CA ALA A 922 -27.44 -9.61 -5.46
C ALA A 922 -28.69 -8.71 -5.42
N ASP A 923 -29.64 -9.03 -4.54
CA ASP A 923 -30.72 -8.10 -4.15
C ASP A 923 -30.28 -7.18 -3.01
N ASP A 924 -29.37 -7.68 -2.19
CA ASP A 924 -28.98 -7.12 -0.91
C ASP A 924 -27.47 -7.26 -0.73
N LEU A 925 -26.80 -6.17 -0.37
CA LEU A 925 -25.44 -6.20 0.16
C LEU A 925 -25.52 -6.10 1.68
N CYS A 926 -24.69 -6.87 2.39
CA CYS A 926 -24.44 -6.68 3.80
C CYS A 926 -22.99 -6.23 3.99
N VAL A 927 -22.80 -4.98 4.40
CA VAL A 927 -21.47 -4.40 4.60
C VAL A 927 -20.90 -4.91 5.91
N GLU A 928 -19.89 -5.76 5.85
CA GLU A 928 -19.23 -6.33 7.01
C GLU A 928 -18.00 -5.51 7.40
N ALA A 929 -18.14 -4.76 8.50
CA ALA A 929 -17.07 -4.08 9.19
C ALA A 929 -16.28 -5.05 10.10
N ASP A 930 -15.58 -4.54 11.11
CA ASP A 930 -14.90 -5.35 12.12
C ASP A 930 -15.89 -6.30 12.84
N SER A 931 -15.68 -7.60 12.67
CA SER A 931 -16.63 -8.65 13.05
C SER A 931 -15.93 -9.90 13.60
N GLY A 932 -16.66 -10.68 14.40
CA GLY A 932 -16.17 -11.96 14.92
C GLY A 932 -16.05 -13.02 13.82
N GLY A 933 -14.94 -13.76 13.77
CA GLY A 933 -14.59 -14.61 12.64
C GLY A 933 -13.79 -13.84 11.59
N HIS A 934 -13.94 -14.17 10.31
CA HIS A 934 -13.20 -13.50 9.23
C HIS A 934 -13.55 -12.02 9.14
N THR A 935 -12.53 -11.16 9.17
CA THR A 935 -12.73 -9.71 8.99
C THR A 935 -11.47 -9.02 8.44
N ASP A 936 -11.72 -8.03 7.59
CA ASP A 936 -10.70 -7.09 7.08
C ASP A 936 -10.45 -5.92 8.06
N ARG A 937 -11.09 -5.93 9.25
CA ARG A 937 -11.08 -4.83 10.24
C ARG A 937 -11.64 -3.51 9.72
N GLY A 938 -12.64 -3.59 8.84
CA GLY A 938 -13.30 -2.42 8.25
C GLY A 938 -13.98 -1.56 9.31
N VAL A 939 -13.98 -0.23 9.13
CA VAL A 939 -14.68 0.70 10.03
C VAL A 939 -16.07 1.00 9.45
N ALA A 940 -17.14 0.65 10.18
CA ALA A 940 -18.52 0.80 9.69
C ALA A 940 -18.85 2.23 9.22
N TYR A 941 -18.38 3.24 9.95
CA TYR A 941 -18.58 4.66 9.63
C TYR A 941 -18.00 5.10 8.27
N THR A 942 -16.96 4.44 7.77
CA THR A 942 -16.37 4.75 6.46
C THR A 942 -16.86 3.78 5.38
N LEU A 943 -16.99 2.50 5.72
CA LEU A 943 -17.30 1.46 4.75
C LEU A 943 -18.76 1.49 4.30
N THR A 944 -19.73 1.57 5.22
CA THR A 944 -21.16 1.53 4.87
C THR A 944 -21.57 2.68 3.95
N PRO A 945 -21.23 3.96 4.22
CA PRO A 945 -21.52 5.05 3.28
C PRO A 945 -20.80 4.91 1.93
N THR A 946 -19.61 4.31 1.90
CA THR A 946 -18.86 4.08 0.65
C THR A 946 -19.59 3.07 -0.25
N ILE A 947 -20.06 1.95 0.32
CA ILE A 947 -20.82 0.94 -0.43
C ILE A 947 -22.21 1.45 -0.83
N ILE A 948 -22.87 2.27 0.00
CA ILE A 948 -24.13 2.95 -0.36
C ILE A 948 -23.92 3.84 -1.59
N ARG A 949 -22.89 4.71 -1.60
CA ARG A 949 -22.57 5.57 -2.75
C ARG A 949 -22.23 4.78 -4.01
N LEU A 950 -21.55 3.63 -3.86
CA LEU A 950 -21.27 2.72 -4.98
C LEU A 950 -22.55 2.09 -5.54
N ARG A 951 -23.47 1.63 -4.67
CA ARG A 951 -24.81 1.13 -5.04
C ARG A 951 -25.59 2.20 -5.78
N ASP A 952 -25.66 3.42 -5.24
CA ASP A 952 -26.41 4.53 -5.83
C ASP A 952 -25.87 4.86 -7.24
N LYS A 953 -24.53 4.96 -7.39
CA LYS A 953 -23.88 5.19 -8.68
C LYS A 953 -24.22 4.08 -9.69
N LEU A 954 -24.01 2.82 -9.33
CA LEU A 954 -24.16 1.69 -10.25
C LEU A 954 -25.63 1.43 -10.61
N SER A 955 -26.56 1.60 -9.67
CA SER A 955 -28.00 1.50 -9.95
C SER A 955 -28.47 2.58 -10.95
N ALA A 956 -27.93 3.79 -10.86
CA ALA A 956 -28.19 4.85 -11.83
C ALA A 956 -27.52 4.58 -13.20
N GLU A 957 -26.25 4.13 -13.21
CA GLU A 957 -25.50 3.76 -14.41
C GLU A 957 -26.18 2.65 -15.21
N LEU A 958 -26.74 1.65 -14.53
CA LEU A 958 -27.29 0.42 -15.12
C LEU A 958 -28.81 0.43 -15.26
N GLY A 959 -29.49 1.48 -14.78
CA GLY A 959 -30.94 1.67 -14.94
C GLY A 959 -31.79 0.60 -14.24
N TYR A 960 -31.38 0.12 -13.07
CA TYR A 960 -32.15 -0.89 -12.33
C TYR A 960 -33.48 -0.33 -11.81
N THR A 961 -34.57 -1.04 -12.09
CA THR A 961 -35.92 -0.68 -11.64
C THR A 961 -36.16 -1.03 -10.17
N LYS A 962 -35.57 -2.14 -9.70
CA LYS A 962 -35.59 -2.54 -8.29
C LYS A 962 -34.38 -1.95 -7.56
N ARG A 963 -34.61 -1.36 -6.38
CA ARG A 963 -33.54 -0.83 -5.55
C ARG A 963 -32.79 -1.97 -4.87
N ILE A 964 -31.53 -2.16 -5.24
CA ILE A 964 -30.60 -3.02 -4.49
C ILE A 964 -30.37 -2.39 -3.12
N ARG A 965 -30.44 -3.17 -2.04
CA ARG A 965 -30.39 -2.64 -0.67
C ARG A 965 -29.02 -2.86 -0.04
N VAL A 966 -28.64 -2.02 0.92
CA VAL A 966 -27.34 -2.09 1.60
C VAL A 966 -27.55 -2.07 3.12
N GLY A 967 -27.39 -3.22 3.76
CA GLY A 967 -27.37 -3.36 5.21
C GLY A 967 -25.96 -3.28 5.81
N ALA A 968 -25.88 -3.29 7.14
CA ALA A 968 -24.63 -3.20 7.88
C ALA A 968 -24.45 -4.33 8.91
N ALA A 969 -23.20 -4.77 9.08
CA ALA A 969 -22.75 -5.79 10.03
C ALA A 969 -21.37 -5.42 10.61
N GLY A 970 -20.98 -6.11 11.69
CA GLY A 970 -19.76 -5.80 12.45
C GLY A 970 -20.01 -4.73 13.51
N GLY A 971 -19.52 -4.94 14.74
CA GLY A 971 -19.75 -4.05 15.89
C GLY A 971 -21.19 -3.95 16.44
N ILE A 972 -22.22 -4.44 15.75
CA ILE A 972 -23.63 -4.30 16.16
C ILE A 972 -23.99 -5.28 17.29
N GLY A 973 -24.06 -4.77 18.52
CA GLY A 973 -24.51 -5.52 19.71
C GLY A 973 -25.34 -4.72 20.72
N THR A 974 -25.60 -3.43 20.48
CA THR A 974 -26.38 -2.56 21.38
C THR A 974 -27.29 -1.62 20.58
N PRO A 975 -28.32 -1.01 21.21
CA PRO A 975 -29.22 -0.06 20.53
C PRO A 975 -28.49 1.14 19.93
N GLU A 976 -27.40 1.60 20.52
CA GLU A 976 -26.58 2.71 20.01
C GLU A 976 -25.88 2.33 18.70
N ALA A 977 -25.29 1.12 18.64
CA ALA A 977 -24.61 0.64 17.44
C ALA A 977 -25.61 0.37 16.30
N ALA A 978 -26.78 -0.17 16.62
CA ALA A 978 -27.88 -0.35 15.68
C ALA A 978 -28.44 0.99 15.16
N ALA A 979 -28.66 1.96 16.05
CA ALA A 979 -29.08 3.31 15.68
C ALA A 979 -28.04 3.98 14.76
N ALA A 980 -26.75 3.90 15.09
CA ALA A 980 -25.68 4.44 14.26
C ALA A 980 -25.67 3.81 12.85
N ALA A 981 -25.86 2.50 12.73
CA ALA A 981 -25.97 1.83 11.43
C ALA A 981 -27.15 2.34 10.59
N PHE A 982 -28.35 2.48 11.18
CA PHE A 982 -29.51 3.04 10.49
C PHE A 982 -29.31 4.52 10.11
N MET A 983 -28.68 5.33 10.97
CA MET A 983 -28.36 6.74 10.66
C MET A 983 -27.32 6.89 9.54
N LEU A 984 -26.45 5.89 9.32
CA LEU A 984 -25.55 5.84 8.16
C LEU A 984 -26.25 5.40 6.86
N GLY A 985 -27.56 5.15 6.89
CA GLY A 985 -28.36 4.77 5.72
C GLY A 985 -28.49 3.27 5.49
N ALA A 986 -28.21 2.43 6.48
CA ALA A 986 -28.36 0.98 6.35
C ALA A 986 -29.85 0.59 6.16
N ASP A 987 -30.13 -0.16 5.09
CA ASP A 987 -31.46 -0.68 4.78
C ASP A 987 -31.90 -1.79 5.76
N PHE A 988 -30.93 -2.48 6.39
CA PHE A 988 -31.13 -3.47 7.46
C PHE A 988 -29.86 -3.61 8.31
N ILE A 989 -29.99 -4.21 9.49
CA ILE A 989 -28.84 -4.59 10.33
C ILE A 989 -28.70 -6.11 10.43
N LEU A 990 -27.46 -6.58 10.52
CA LEU A 990 -27.14 -7.99 10.73
C LEU A 990 -26.26 -8.16 11.98
N THR A 991 -26.62 -9.14 12.81
CA THR A 991 -25.88 -9.49 14.03
C THR A 991 -25.29 -10.90 13.93
N GLY A 992 -24.19 -11.14 14.65
CA GLY A 992 -23.49 -12.43 14.69
C GLY A 992 -23.07 -12.80 16.11
N SER A 993 -22.05 -12.11 16.65
CA SER A 993 -21.42 -12.44 17.94
C SER A 993 -22.38 -12.55 19.12
N ILE A 994 -23.44 -11.72 19.18
CA ILE A 994 -24.45 -11.80 20.25
C ILE A 994 -25.32 -13.06 20.13
N ASN A 995 -25.57 -13.54 18.92
CA ASN A 995 -26.41 -14.71 18.64
C ASN A 995 -25.69 -16.01 19.03
N GLN A 996 -24.35 -16.04 19.00
CA GLN A 996 -23.57 -17.18 19.48
C GLN A 996 -23.78 -17.44 20.99
N CYS A 997 -24.06 -16.39 21.76
CA CYS A 997 -24.36 -16.48 23.18
C CYS A 997 -25.88 -16.56 23.44
N THR A 998 -26.59 -17.37 22.65
CA THR A 998 -28.00 -17.73 22.93
C THR A 998 -28.12 -19.23 23.16
N VAL A 999 -29.20 -19.61 23.84
CA VAL A 999 -29.50 -21.02 24.12
C VAL A 999 -29.66 -21.84 22.83
N GLU A 1000 -30.22 -21.26 21.76
CA GLU A 1000 -30.42 -21.94 20.47
C GLU A 1000 -29.13 -22.18 19.71
N SER A 1001 -28.05 -21.43 19.97
CA SER A 1001 -26.79 -21.57 19.22
C SER A 1001 -26.19 -22.97 19.34
N GLY A 1002 -25.71 -23.50 18.21
CA GLY A 1002 -25.07 -24.82 18.10
C GLY A 1002 -23.64 -24.90 18.67
N THR A 1003 -23.23 -23.94 19.50
CA THR A 1003 -21.98 -24.01 20.26
C THR A 1003 -22.20 -24.58 21.66
N SER A 1004 -21.14 -25.02 22.33
CA SER A 1004 -21.24 -25.62 23.66
C SER A 1004 -21.66 -24.62 24.74
N ASP A 1005 -22.29 -25.13 25.80
CA ASP A 1005 -22.64 -24.34 26.99
C ASP A 1005 -21.40 -23.74 27.66
N ALA A 1006 -20.25 -24.40 27.60
CA ALA A 1006 -18.97 -23.87 28.09
C ALA A 1006 -18.51 -22.63 27.31
N VAL A 1007 -18.80 -22.55 26.01
CA VAL A 1007 -18.56 -21.35 25.19
C VAL A 1007 -19.60 -20.27 25.48
N LYS A 1008 -20.89 -20.62 25.66
CA LYS A 1008 -21.94 -19.64 26.03
C LYS A 1008 -21.64 -18.99 27.40
N GLU A 1009 -21.19 -19.80 28.37
CA GLU A 1009 -20.74 -19.37 29.69
C GLU A 1009 -19.49 -18.48 29.65
N LEU A 1010 -18.55 -18.75 28.72
CA LEU A 1010 -17.41 -17.87 28.47
C LEU A 1010 -17.85 -16.53 27.88
N LEU A 1011 -18.71 -16.57 26.84
CA LEU A 1011 -19.14 -15.40 26.08
C LEU A 1011 -19.92 -14.38 26.92
N GLN A 1012 -20.76 -14.82 27.87
CA GLN A 1012 -21.56 -13.90 28.71
C GLN A 1012 -20.71 -13.00 29.63
N GLY A 1013 -19.48 -13.42 29.99
CA GLY A 1013 -18.58 -12.72 30.91
C GLY A 1013 -17.52 -11.82 30.23
N LEU A 1014 -17.61 -11.64 28.91
CA LEU A 1014 -16.67 -10.84 28.12
C LEU A 1014 -17.03 -9.34 28.11
N ASN A 1015 -16.01 -8.50 28.03
CA ASN A 1015 -16.11 -7.07 27.82
C ASN A 1015 -15.51 -6.68 26.45
N VAL A 1016 -15.70 -5.44 25.98
CA VAL A 1016 -15.36 -4.99 24.62
C VAL A 1016 -13.90 -5.22 24.21
N GLN A 1017 -12.99 -5.22 25.19
CA GLN A 1017 -11.55 -5.43 25.00
C GLN A 1017 -11.10 -6.89 25.07
N ASP A 1018 -12.00 -7.85 25.30
CA ASP A 1018 -11.67 -9.26 25.59
C ASP A 1018 -11.48 -10.15 24.34
N PHE A 1019 -11.25 -9.51 23.18
CA PHE A 1019 -11.06 -10.11 21.86
C PHE A 1019 -9.70 -9.75 21.27
N ASP A 1020 -9.19 -10.57 20.34
CA ASP A 1020 -7.96 -10.34 19.57
C ASP A 1020 -8.08 -10.90 18.14
N HIS A 1021 -7.05 -10.67 17.33
CA HIS A 1021 -6.94 -11.24 16.00
C HIS A 1021 -5.93 -12.39 15.94
N ALA A 1022 -6.41 -13.56 15.56
CA ALA A 1022 -5.60 -14.71 15.22
C ALA A 1022 -5.42 -14.84 13.69
N PRO A 1023 -4.42 -15.59 13.22
CA PRO A 1023 -4.43 -16.14 11.86
C PRO A 1023 -5.71 -16.95 11.61
N ALA A 1024 -6.20 -16.90 10.37
CA ALA A 1024 -7.22 -17.83 9.90
C ALA A 1024 -6.60 -19.23 9.66
N GLY A 1025 -7.40 -20.29 9.77
CA GLY A 1025 -6.92 -21.66 9.48
C GLY A 1025 -6.99 -21.97 7.98
N ASP A 1026 -8.06 -21.52 7.34
CA ASP A 1026 -8.16 -21.30 5.91
C ASP A 1026 -7.38 -20.04 5.50
N LEU A 1027 -6.72 -20.09 4.33
CA LEU A 1027 -5.80 -19.04 3.87
C LEU A 1027 -4.69 -18.66 4.89
N PHE A 1028 -4.37 -19.56 5.83
CA PHE A 1028 -3.30 -19.42 6.83
C PHE A 1028 -1.98 -18.97 6.19
N GLU A 1029 -1.63 -19.59 5.07
CA GLU A 1029 -0.41 -19.34 4.30
C GLU A 1029 -0.32 -17.89 3.76
N LEU A 1030 -1.45 -17.23 3.51
CA LEU A 1030 -1.54 -15.83 3.05
C LEU A 1030 -1.63 -14.82 4.22
N GLY A 1031 -1.64 -15.32 5.46
CA GLY A 1031 -1.79 -14.50 6.66
C GLY A 1031 -3.16 -13.85 6.80
N ALA A 1032 -4.22 -14.49 6.29
CA ALA A 1032 -5.60 -14.09 6.55
C ALA A 1032 -5.86 -14.07 8.07
N ARG A 1033 -6.84 -13.28 8.52
CA ARG A 1033 -7.09 -13.03 9.95
C ARG A 1033 -8.54 -13.30 10.34
N VAL A 1034 -8.71 -13.80 11.55
CA VAL A 1034 -10.00 -13.93 12.23
C VAL A 1034 -9.97 -13.22 13.57
N GLN A 1035 -11.08 -12.59 13.96
CA GLN A 1035 -11.29 -12.03 15.29
C GLN A 1035 -11.91 -13.08 16.22
N VAL A 1036 -11.30 -13.26 17.38
CA VAL A 1036 -11.60 -14.34 18.33
C VAL A 1036 -11.54 -13.86 19.78
N VAL A 1037 -12.18 -14.61 20.68
CA VAL A 1037 -12.04 -14.41 22.14
C VAL A 1037 -10.57 -14.60 22.56
N LYS A 1038 -10.08 -13.73 23.46
CA LYS A 1038 -8.74 -13.87 24.08
C LYS A 1038 -8.77 -14.08 25.59
N LYS A 1039 -9.82 -13.62 26.29
CA LYS A 1039 -9.92 -13.79 27.74
C LYS A 1039 -10.31 -15.22 28.08
N GLY A 1040 -9.59 -15.84 29.01
CA GLY A 1040 -9.84 -17.20 29.47
C GLY A 1040 -9.42 -18.31 28.50
N VAL A 1041 -8.72 -17.97 27.40
CA VAL A 1041 -8.19 -18.90 26.40
C VAL A 1041 -6.80 -18.45 25.95
N PHE A 1042 -5.96 -19.37 25.49
CA PHE A 1042 -4.65 -19.08 24.89
C PHE A 1042 -4.64 -19.20 23.37
N PHE A 1043 -5.72 -19.69 22.74
CA PHE A 1043 -5.83 -19.86 21.29
C PHE A 1043 -5.26 -18.70 20.45
N PRO A 1044 -5.61 -17.41 20.64
CA PRO A 1044 -5.07 -16.34 19.77
C PRO A 1044 -3.56 -16.16 19.91
N ALA A 1045 -2.99 -16.32 21.11
CA ALA A 1045 -1.54 -16.26 21.29
C ALA A 1045 -0.85 -17.47 20.64
N ARG A 1046 -1.40 -18.67 20.84
CA ARG A 1046 -0.89 -19.92 20.25
C ARG A 1046 -0.95 -19.92 18.73
N ALA A 1047 -2.08 -19.53 18.16
CA ALA A 1047 -2.27 -19.41 16.71
C ALA A 1047 -1.33 -18.36 16.08
N ASN A 1048 -1.14 -17.20 16.73
CA ASN A 1048 -0.16 -16.21 16.28
C ASN A 1048 1.28 -16.78 16.33
N LYS A 1049 1.65 -17.55 17.36
CA LYS A 1049 2.98 -18.18 17.44
C LYS A 1049 3.20 -19.24 16.35
N LEU A 1050 2.19 -20.06 16.03
CA LEU A 1050 2.27 -21.00 14.91
C LEU A 1050 2.48 -20.29 13.58
N TYR A 1051 1.80 -19.15 13.34
CA TYR A 1051 1.99 -18.39 12.10
C TYR A 1051 3.33 -17.63 12.05
N GLU A 1052 3.82 -17.13 13.18
CA GLU A 1052 5.17 -16.59 13.29
C GLU A 1052 6.21 -17.64 12.89
N LEU A 1053 6.14 -18.84 13.48
CA LEU A 1053 7.05 -19.95 13.16
C LEU A 1053 6.93 -20.38 11.69
N TYR A 1054 5.70 -20.45 11.14
CA TYR A 1054 5.48 -20.75 9.73
C TYR A 1054 6.15 -19.74 8.77
N ARG A 1055 6.22 -18.45 9.16
CA ARG A 1055 6.90 -17.42 8.37
C ARG A 1055 8.42 -17.54 8.41
N PHE A 1056 8.99 -17.91 9.55
CA PHE A 1056 10.43 -17.91 9.79
C PHE A 1056 11.15 -19.22 9.47
N HIS A 1057 10.44 -20.35 9.46
CA HIS A 1057 11.00 -21.67 9.17
C HIS A 1057 10.53 -22.17 7.80
N ASP A 1058 11.29 -23.06 7.15
CA ASP A 1058 10.90 -23.69 5.87
C ASP A 1058 10.38 -25.13 6.06
N SER A 1059 10.52 -25.70 7.26
CA SER A 1059 10.06 -27.04 7.64
C SER A 1059 9.71 -27.09 9.14
N ILE A 1060 9.08 -28.17 9.60
CA ILE A 1060 8.90 -28.38 11.05
C ILE A 1060 10.22 -28.73 11.73
N GLU A 1061 11.19 -29.25 10.98
CA GLU A 1061 12.50 -29.70 11.45
C GLU A 1061 13.46 -28.54 11.75
N ASP A 1062 13.33 -27.41 11.04
CA ASP A 1062 14.13 -26.18 11.23
C ASP A 1062 13.81 -25.45 12.56
N ILE A 1063 12.71 -25.81 13.22
CA ILE A 1063 12.31 -25.21 14.50
C ILE A 1063 13.20 -25.76 15.61
N ASP A 1064 13.68 -24.90 16.51
CA ASP A 1064 14.57 -25.32 17.59
C ASP A 1064 13.92 -26.41 18.48
N ALA A 1065 14.73 -27.32 19.00
CA ALA A 1065 14.24 -28.51 19.71
C ALA A 1065 13.33 -28.17 20.90
N LYS A 1066 13.64 -27.09 21.65
CA LYS A 1066 12.85 -26.65 22.82
C LYS A 1066 11.49 -26.12 22.38
N THR A 1067 11.42 -25.34 21.31
CA THR A 1067 10.14 -24.87 20.74
C THR A 1067 9.34 -26.04 20.16
N ARG A 1068 9.97 -27.00 19.45
CA ARG A 1068 9.28 -28.21 18.94
C ARG A 1068 8.69 -29.06 20.05
N GLU A 1069 9.45 -29.31 21.11
CA GLU A 1069 8.96 -30.02 22.29
C GLU A 1069 7.79 -29.27 22.95
N HIS A 1070 7.93 -27.95 23.14
CA HIS A 1070 6.86 -27.14 23.72
C HIS A 1070 5.57 -27.17 22.87
N LEU A 1071 5.67 -27.05 21.56
CA LEU A 1071 4.52 -27.15 20.66
C LEU A 1071 3.82 -28.51 20.79
N GLN A 1072 4.57 -29.60 20.67
CA GLN A 1072 4.03 -30.96 20.74
C GLN A 1072 3.35 -31.23 22.09
N ASN A 1073 3.99 -30.85 23.19
CA ASN A 1073 3.48 -31.10 24.54
C ASN A 1073 2.33 -30.17 24.95
N VAL A 1074 2.36 -28.90 24.53
CA VAL A 1074 1.47 -27.85 25.08
C VAL A 1074 0.37 -27.41 24.12
N TYR A 1075 0.63 -27.37 22.81
CA TYR A 1075 -0.31 -26.89 21.78
C TYR A 1075 -1.05 -28.07 21.15
N PHE A 1076 -0.31 -29.03 20.61
CA PHE A 1076 -0.86 -30.19 19.90
C PHE A 1076 -1.28 -31.32 20.85
N ARG A 1077 -0.61 -31.44 22.02
CA ARG A 1077 -0.72 -32.55 22.98
C ARG A 1077 -0.51 -33.93 22.31
N LYS A 1078 0.33 -33.93 21.28
CA LYS A 1078 0.67 -35.01 20.34
C LYS A 1078 2.03 -34.68 19.73
N SER A 1079 2.80 -35.70 19.35
CA SER A 1079 3.95 -35.53 18.48
C SER A 1079 3.53 -35.00 17.10
N PHE A 1080 4.46 -34.37 16.37
CA PHE A 1080 4.17 -33.91 15.01
C PHE A 1080 3.83 -35.08 14.06
N ASP A 1081 4.42 -36.26 14.27
CA ASP A 1081 4.10 -37.46 13.48
C ASP A 1081 2.66 -37.91 13.72
N GLU A 1082 2.19 -37.97 14.98
CA GLU A 1082 0.78 -38.28 15.29
C GLU A 1082 -0.22 -37.23 14.77
N VAL A 1083 0.15 -35.95 14.79
CA VAL A 1083 -0.66 -34.87 14.18
C VAL A 1083 -0.69 -35.04 12.66
N TYR A 1084 0.42 -35.48 12.06
CA TYR A 1084 0.52 -35.64 10.63
C TYR A 1084 -0.20 -36.89 10.11
N GLU A 1085 -0.23 -37.98 10.87
CA GLU A 1085 -1.12 -39.13 10.59
C GLU A 1085 -2.60 -38.73 10.68
N ASP A 1086 -3.00 -37.90 11.65
CA ASP A 1086 -4.35 -37.31 11.64
C ASP A 1086 -4.60 -36.51 10.35
N VAL A 1087 -3.64 -35.66 9.92
CA VAL A 1087 -3.73 -34.88 8.67
C VAL A 1087 -3.94 -35.77 7.45
N LYS A 1088 -3.23 -36.92 7.36
CA LYS A 1088 -3.40 -37.91 6.28
C LYS A 1088 -4.83 -38.46 6.18
N SER A 1089 -5.57 -38.51 7.29
CA SER A 1089 -6.98 -38.95 7.29
C SER A 1089 -7.97 -37.89 6.80
N PHE A 1090 -7.60 -36.60 6.83
CA PHE A 1090 -8.50 -35.48 6.51
C PHE A 1090 -8.34 -34.91 5.11
N TYR A 1091 -7.18 -35.08 4.47
CA TYR A 1091 -6.86 -34.48 3.17
C TYR A 1091 -6.82 -35.52 2.04
N PRO A 1092 -7.18 -35.15 0.80
CA PRO A 1092 -7.03 -36.03 -0.35
C PRO A 1092 -5.58 -36.48 -0.54
N ARG A 1093 -5.39 -37.70 -1.04
CA ARG A 1093 -4.07 -38.31 -1.28
C ARG A 1093 -3.09 -37.38 -2.02
N ALA A 1094 -3.56 -36.63 -3.01
CA ALA A 1094 -2.73 -35.67 -3.76
C ALA A 1094 -2.17 -34.52 -2.90
N GLU A 1095 -2.91 -34.05 -1.88
CA GLU A 1095 -2.42 -33.02 -0.95
C GLU A 1095 -1.39 -33.60 0.04
N ILE A 1096 -1.50 -34.88 0.38
CA ILE A 1096 -0.49 -35.59 1.19
C ILE A 1096 0.79 -35.85 0.37
N GLU A 1097 0.67 -36.33 -0.87
CA GLU A 1097 1.81 -36.52 -1.78
C GLU A 1097 2.57 -35.20 -2.01
N LYS A 1098 1.84 -34.08 -2.13
CA LYS A 1098 2.40 -32.73 -2.16
C LYS A 1098 3.04 -32.29 -0.84
N ALA A 1099 2.50 -32.70 0.31
CA ALA A 1099 3.06 -32.39 1.61
C ALA A 1099 4.39 -33.13 1.86
N GLU A 1100 4.52 -34.40 1.48
CA GLU A 1100 5.81 -35.11 1.59
C GLU A 1100 6.89 -34.50 0.67
N GLN A 1101 6.52 -33.89 -0.45
CA GLN A 1101 7.44 -33.18 -1.37
C GLN A 1101 7.81 -31.76 -0.90
N LEU A 1102 6.97 -31.13 -0.08
CA LEU A 1102 7.10 -29.71 0.27
C LEU A 1102 7.03 -29.52 1.80
N PRO A 1103 8.18 -29.53 2.50
CA PRO A 1103 8.24 -29.42 3.97
C PRO A 1103 7.50 -28.22 4.55
N LYS A 1104 7.54 -27.06 3.88
CA LYS A 1104 6.78 -25.86 4.29
C LYS A 1104 5.27 -26.06 4.19
N TYR A 1105 4.82 -26.86 3.22
CA TYR A 1105 3.42 -27.23 3.08
C TYR A 1105 3.00 -28.26 4.13
N LYS A 1106 3.84 -29.25 4.41
CA LYS A 1106 3.65 -30.19 5.54
C LYS A 1106 3.55 -29.46 6.88
N MET A 1107 4.44 -28.51 7.16
CA MET A 1107 4.35 -27.62 8.33
C MET A 1107 3.03 -26.84 8.36
N ALA A 1108 2.59 -26.26 7.24
CA ALA A 1108 1.30 -25.58 7.16
C ALA A 1108 0.15 -26.52 7.52
N LEU A 1109 0.09 -27.75 6.97
CA LEU A 1109 -0.98 -28.70 7.27
C LEU A 1109 -0.99 -29.14 8.75
N ILE A 1110 0.19 -29.41 9.32
CA ILE A 1110 0.35 -29.74 10.76
C ILE A 1110 -0.13 -28.58 11.62
N PHE A 1111 0.25 -27.34 11.31
CA PHE A 1111 -0.22 -26.17 12.07
C PHE A 1111 -1.72 -25.93 11.89
N LYS A 1112 -2.25 -26.13 10.67
CA LYS A 1112 -3.69 -26.01 10.35
C LYS A 1112 -4.54 -27.04 11.08
N TRP A 1113 -4.01 -28.21 11.44
CA TRP A 1113 -4.68 -29.17 12.32
C TRP A 1113 -5.08 -28.55 13.67
N TYR A 1114 -4.24 -27.70 14.26
CA TYR A 1114 -4.51 -27.07 15.56
C TYR A 1114 -5.78 -26.20 15.53
N PHE A 1115 -6.03 -25.48 14.42
CA PHE A 1115 -7.25 -24.68 14.24
C PHE A 1115 -8.50 -25.58 14.17
N GLY A 1116 -8.42 -26.67 13.41
CA GLY A 1116 -9.49 -27.68 13.34
C GLY A 1116 -9.76 -28.35 14.70
N TYR A 1117 -8.71 -28.65 15.47
CA TYR A 1117 -8.77 -29.18 16.84
C TYR A 1117 -9.41 -28.18 17.81
N SER A 1118 -8.89 -26.96 17.87
CA SER A 1118 -9.37 -25.84 18.70
C SER A 1118 -10.85 -25.53 18.47
N SER A 1119 -11.30 -25.57 17.21
CA SER A 1119 -12.70 -25.42 16.84
C SER A 1119 -13.57 -26.61 17.32
N ARG A 1120 -13.08 -27.85 17.22
CA ARG A 1120 -13.81 -29.04 17.72
C ARG A 1120 -13.97 -29.01 19.25
N LEU A 1121 -12.94 -28.60 19.99
CA LEU A 1121 -12.98 -28.46 21.45
C LEU A 1121 -14.04 -27.44 21.89
N ALA A 1122 -14.09 -26.28 21.23
CA ALA A 1122 -15.08 -25.24 21.52
C ALA A 1122 -16.52 -25.71 21.24
N LEU A 1123 -16.74 -26.45 20.14
CA LEU A 1123 -18.04 -27.04 19.80
C LEU A 1123 -18.48 -28.14 20.75
N SER A 1124 -17.57 -29.02 21.19
CA SER A 1124 -17.89 -30.13 22.12
C SER A 1124 -17.98 -29.70 23.58
N GLY A 1125 -17.37 -28.57 23.96
CA GLY A 1125 -17.34 -28.10 25.35
C GLY A 1125 -16.37 -28.86 26.24
N SER A 1126 -15.32 -29.46 25.66
CA SER A 1126 -14.29 -30.24 26.37
C SER A 1126 -13.60 -29.44 27.49
N PRO A 1127 -13.79 -29.79 28.78
CA PRO A 1127 -13.22 -29.02 29.91
C PRO A 1127 -11.69 -28.91 29.85
N ASP A 1128 -11.01 -30.02 29.57
CA ASP A 1128 -9.54 -30.11 29.50
C ASP A 1128 -8.95 -29.35 28.29
N GLY A 1129 -9.80 -29.05 27.30
CA GLY A 1129 -9.48 -28.29 26.09
C GLY A 1129 -9.77 -26.79 26.19
N LYS A 1130 -10.33 -26.29 27.30
CA LYS A 1130 -10.82 -24.90 27.39
C LYS A 1130 -9.81 -23.84 26.95
N VAL A 1131 -8.54 -24.00 27.34
CA VAL A 1131 -7.47 -23.06 26.98
C VAL A 1131 -7.18 -22.99 25.48
N ASP A 1132 -7.57 -24.01 24.72
CA ASP A 1132 -7.37 -24.12 23.28
C ASP A 1132 -8.63 -23.79 22.47
N TYR A 1133 -9.72 -23.31 23.10
CA TYR A 1133 -10.96 -22.99 22.37
C TYR A 1133 -10.75 -21.87 21.34
N GLN A 1134 -11.02 -22.18 20.07
CA GLN A 1134 -11.21 -21.17 19.03
C GLN A 1134 -12.68 -20.72 19.02
N VAL A 1135 -12.95 -19.51 19.54
CA VAL A 1135 -14.29 -18.91 19.55
C VAL A 1135 -14.28 -17.64 18.71
N HIS A 1136 -14.92 -17.69 17.54
CA HIS A 1136 -15.11 -16.55 16.62
C HIS A 1136 -16.13 -15.58 17.20
N SER A 1137 -15.68 -14.46 17.74
CA SER A 1137 -16.53 -13.44 18.37
C SER A 1137 -15.77 -12.11 18.46
N GLY A 1138 -16.49 -11.01 18.63
CA GLY A 1138 -15.93 -9.65 18.59
C GLY A 1138 -16.55 -8.68 19.59
N PRO A 1139 -16.06 -7.42 19.67
CA PRO A 1139 -16.46 -6.41 20.66
C PRO A 1139 -17.97 -6.19 20.83
N ALA A 1140 -18.77 -6.44 19.78
CA ALA A 1140 -20.23 -6.43 19.84
C ALA A 1140 -20.80 -7.30 20.98
N MET A 1141 -20.20 -8.48 21.25
CA MET A 1141 -20.60 -9.34 22.36
C MET A 1141 -20.29 -8.70 23.72
N GLY A 1142 -19.11 -8.09 23.85
CA GLY A 1142 -18.71 -7.37 25.05
C GLY A 1142 -19.62 -6.17 25.34
N ALA A 1143 -19.98 -5.41 24.30
CA ALA A 1143 -20.90 -4.27 24.39
C ALA A 1143 -22.31 -4.72 24.79
N PHE A 1144 -22.84 -5.79 24.16
CA PHE A 1144 -24.11 -6.41 24.55
C PHE A 1144 -24.11 -6.82 26.03
N ASN A 1145 -23.05 -7.48 26.51
CA ASN A 1145 -22.94 -7.90 27.91
C ASN A 1145 -22.97 -6.71 28.89
N GLN A 1146 -22.38 -5.56 28.53
CA GLN A 1146 -22.48 -4.35 29.37
C GLN A 1146 -23.89 -3.75 29.33
N TRP A 1147 -24.53 -3.73 28.16
CA TRP A 1147 -25.90 -3.22 27.99
C TRP A 1147 -26.95 -4.03 28.78
N VAL A 1148 -26.85 -5.36 28.78
CA VAL A 1148 -27.84 -6.24 29.44
C VAL A 1148 -27.52 -6.58 30.90
N LYS A 1149 -26.46 -6.00 31.48
CA LYS A 1149 -26.02 -6.27 32.85
C LYS A 1149 -27.10 -5.88 33.87
N GLY A 1150 -27.32 -6.71 34.88
CA GLY A 1150 -28.38 -6.56 35.88
C GLY A 1150 -29.79 -6.92 35.38
N THR A 1151 -29.94 -7.30 34.10
CA THR A 1151 -31.23 -7.76 33.55
C THR A 1151 -31.30 -9.29 33.49
N ARG A 1152 -32.48 -9.86 33.19
CA ARG A 1152 -32.63 -11.30 32.98
C ARG A 1152 -31.69 -11.87 31.90
N PHE A 1153 -31.33 -11.05 30.91
CA PHE A 1153 -30.45 -11.42 29.80
C PHE A 1153 -28.95 -11.44 30.20
N GLU A 1154 -28.57 -11.06 31.42
CA GLU A 1154 -27.18 -11.22 31.88
C GLU A 1154 -26.73 -12.69 31.77
N SER A 1155 -27.58 -13.64 32.16
CA SER A 1155 -27.32 -15.07 31.95
C SER A 1155 -27.69 -15.53 30.54
N TRP A 1156 -26.77 -16.24 29.86
CA TRP A 1156 -26.99 -16.85 28.55
C TRP A 1156 -28.19 -17.81 28.52
N LYS A 1157 -28.52 -18.43 29.66
CA LYS A 1157 -29.67 -19.35 29.80
C LYS A 1157 -31.03 -18.69 29.56
N HIS A 1158 -31.09 -17.36 29.63
CA HIS A 1158 -32.27 -16.56 29.30
C HIS A 1158 -32.14 -15.77 27.99
N ARG A 1159 -31.00 -15.86 27.29
CA ARG A 1159 -30.80 -15.25 25.97
C ARG A 1159 -31.42 -16.16 24.91
N ARG A 1160 -32.65 -15.85 24.51
CA ARG A 1160 -33.36 -16.44 23.36
C ARG A 1160 -33.11 -15.57 22.14
N VAL A 1161 -32.67 -16.14 21.02
CA VAL A 1161 -32.23 -15.37 19.83
C VAL A 1161 -33.28 -14.38 19.30
N ALA A 1162 -34.55 -14.77 19.27
CA ALA A 1162 -35.65 -13.91 18.84
C ALA A 1162 -35.90 -12.78 19.85
N GLU A 1163 -35.90 -13.08 21.16
CA GLU A 1163 -36.17 -12.08 22.20
C GLU A 1163 -35.06 -11.01 22.28
N ILE A 1164 -33.80 -11.38 22.10
CA ILE A 1164 -32.70 -10.40 22.07
C ILE A 1164 -32.78 -9.53 20.81
N GLY A 1165 -33.19 -10.09 19.67
CA GLY A 1165 -33.45 -9.33 18.43
C GLY A 1165 -34.60 -8.34 18.59
N GLU A 1166 -35.74 -8.78 19.14
CA GLU A 1166 -36.89 -7.90 19.40
C GLU A 1166 -36.53 -6.79 20.39
N HIS A 1167 -35.78 -7.13 21.44
CA HIS A 1167 -35.34 -6.15 22.43
C HIS A 1167 -34.41 -5.12 21.83
N LEU A 1168 -33.41 -5.55 21.04
CA LEU A 1168 -32.46 -4.67 20.37
C LEU A 1168 -33.18 -3.69 19.44
N VAL A 1169 -34.04 -4.17 18.54
CA VAL A 1169 -34.77 -3.31 17.59
C VAL A 1169 -35.74 -2.37 18.32
N ARG A 1170 -36.41 -2.83 19.39
CA ARG A 1170 -37.31 -1.99 20.18
C ARG A 1170 -36.59 -0.86 20.90
N GLU A 1171 -35.50 -1.15 21.61
CA GLU A 1171 -34.72 -0.11 22.28
C GLU A 1171 -34.00 0.80 21.28
N THR A 1172 -33.65 0.31 20.08
CA THR A 1172 -33.13 1.14 18.98
C THR A 1172 -34.16 2.16 18.53
N ALA A 1173 -35.41 1.75 18.32
CA ALA A 1173 -36.49 2.64 17.91
C ALA A 1173 -36.77 3.71 18.98
N ARG A 1174 -36.84 3.30 20.25
CA ARG A 1174 -36.98 4.24 21.37
C ARG A 1174 -35.81 5.22 21.44
N LEU A 1175 -34.57 4.73 21.38
CA LEU A 1175 -33.37 5.58 21.41
C LEU A 1175 -33.35 6.60 20.28
N VAL A 1176 -33.71 6.22 19.05
CA VAL A 1176 -33.80 7.14 17.91
C VAL A 1176 -34.91 8.19 18.16
N GLY A 1177 -36.09 7.77 18.63
CA GLY A 1177 -37.17 8.69 19.00
C GLY A 1177 -36.76 9.70 20.07
N ASP A 1178 -36.19 9.23 21.18
CA ASP A 1178 -35.69 10.05 22.29
C ASP A 1178 -34.64 11.08 21.82
N ARG A 1179 -33.73 10.68 20.91
CA ARG A 1179 -32.69 11.55 20.35
C ARG A 1179 -33.24 12.60 19.40
N LEU A 1180 -34.20 12.24 18.53
CA LEU A 1180 -34.88 13.19 17.66
C LEU A 1180 -35.68 14.22 18.49
N GLN A 1181 -36.41 13.76 19.50
CA GLN A 1181 -37.16 14.62 20.41
C GLN A 1181 -36.25 15.61 21.15
N ALA A 1182 -35.10 15.14 21.66
CA ALA A 1182 -34.10 16.01 22.28
C ALA A 1182 -33.52 17.04 21.29
N PHE A 1183 -33.27 16.65 20.03
CA PHE A 1183 -32.73 17.55 19.00
C PHE A 1183 -33.73 18.64 18.59
N ALA A 1184 -35.01 18.33 18.45
CA ALA A 1184 -36.03 19.32 18.13
C ALA A 1184 -36.27 20.30 19.29
N ALA A 1185 -36.26 19.80 20.52
CA ALA A 1185 -36.42 20.61 21.72
C ALA A 1185 -35.35 21.71 21.84
N THR A 1186 -34.10 21.46 21.39
CA THR A 1186 -33.04 22.49 21.40
C THR A 1186 -33.21 23.56 20.32
N ARG A 1187 -34.08 23.36 19.32
CA ARG A 1187 -34.37 24.33 18.26
C ARG A 1187 -35.64 25.17 18.50
N GLY A 1188 -36.47 24.81 19.48
CA GLY A 1188 -37.77 25.45 19.68
C GLY A 1188 -38.77 25.15 18.54
N GLU A 1189 -38.47 24.16 17.69
CA GLU A 1189 -39.28 23.76 16.56
C GLU A 1189 -40.20 22.61 16.96
N SER A 1190 -41.43 22.60 16.41
CA SER A 1190 -42.25 21.39 16.46
C SER A 1190 -41.56 20.30 15.63
N LEU A 1191 -41.39 19.11 16.21
CA LEU A 1191 -40.89 17.91 15.52
C LEU A 1191 -41.63 17.61 14.22
N ALA A 1192 -42.88 18.04 14.05
CA ALA A 1192 -43.63 17.88 12.80
C ALA A 1192 -43.13 18.77 11.64
N ARG A 1193 -42.11 19.61 11.86
CA ARG A 1193 -41.41 20.40 10.82
C ARG A 1193 -40.01 19.84 10.47
N ILE A 1194 -39.54 18.81 11.17
CA ILE A 1194 -38.21 18.19 11.01
C ILE A 1194 -38.36 16.83 10.34
#